data_AF-A0AAD1JZ07-F1
#
_entry.id   AF-A0AAD1JZ07-F1
#
_cell.length_a   1.000
_cell.length_b   1.000
_cell.length_c   1.000
_cell.angle_alpha   90.00
_cell.angle_beta   90.00
_cell.angle_gamma   90.00
#
_symmetry.space_group_name_H-M   'P 1'
#
loop_
_entity.id
_entity.type
_entity.pdbx_description
1 polymer ?
#
loop_
_entity_poly.entity_id
_entity_poly.type
_entity_poly.pdbx_seq_one_letter_code
_entity_poly.pdbx_strand_id
1 'polypeptide(L)'
;MKFIKKNKWALLASFFIPLILMVIVLAMTGIYWGSSRSILAGDAYHQYVAIHSLYRNILHSGGSQGFLYTFTSGLGLNLYAFSAYYMGSFLMPFTFFFDVKSMPDALYLFTIIKFGLIGLSSFVSFKNMYQKLSNLTVLSISTAFALMSFLTSQLEITMWLDVFILLPLIIWGLHRLMDEGKRWLYFVSLLILFIQNYYFGFMVAIFLVLYFLARMTYEKWSWTKVLDFVVSSALAGIASLIMLLPMYLDLKSNNSDALSTLSGIFTENSHLFDLFAKNFVGTYDTTQFNAIPMIYVGLMPLGLAIILFFTKSIRLRSKFAFLGIIVFLIASFYLQALDLLWQGMHSPNMFLHRYAFLFSLLIVIMALETLSRWNEIKTWHILTISLFLILGFLSTLVFDHYKYVMTSQVMLTFLFGLAYLILSINSIRNWISNHLFVILLFIFMTVEAGVNALYQVQGVQKEWNFASRDYYNTQVNSLEPIANKVNELSGSTFARTDNTVPDTANDGMKYNFNALSQFTSVRNSNASSIMRQLGFHTDSTYLNLRYPGNTILMDSIFAIKYNISQAQPPKFGFSPASNSLSTLTQNSNAIGLGVFVPGGFKDAKFTDKAKASNFINNQTALVNALTQSKATFFTPFYTTSEETSDKITGVGSSVTLTRPKTSTATDVSVTYGITADANSQLYLSVPNITYLNSNAENTLITISDVSNPKMTRSLNSYYIGTNDTGSFFNLGSFAKETKLKVTLSFPENSQVTFDTTSFWRLDTQTYQKEMALLKSRSPKTETIKNGVRMTYNEKEKGDIFLTIPYDKGWSAKIDGKKVPVSKAQDGFTKVTVPAGKHQLELKFFPNGLKEGIICFILGILLFIGYNYFTNKYRKAGGQQNES
;
A
#
# COMPACT_ATOMS: atom_id res chain seq x y z
N MET A 1 -24.99 -21.05 -22.41
CA MET A 1 -25.02 -22.52 -22.28
C MET A 1 -24.24 -23.27 -23.37
N LYS A 2 -24.43 -23.01 -24.69
CA LYS A 2 -23.70 -23.69 -25.78
C LYS A 2 -22.16 -23.53 -25.72
N PHE A 3 -21.66 -22.31 -25.43
CA PHE A 3 -20.22 -22.04 -25.28
C PHE A 3 -19.57 -22.89 -24.18
N ILE A 4 -20.20 -22.96 -23.00
CA ILE A 4 -19.70 -23.74 -21.86
C ILE A 4 -19.65 -25.22 -22.21
N LYS A 5 -20.72 -25.78 -22.79
CA LYS A 5 -20.75 -27.20 -23.20
C LYS A 5 -19.64 -27.54 -24.19
N LYS A 6 -19.37 -26.66 -25.16
CA LYS A 6 -18.31 -26.85 -26.19
C LYS A 6 -16.89 -26.76 -25.62
N ASN A 7 -16.67 -25.94 -24.60
CA ASN A 7 -15.33 -25.60 -24.10
C ASN A 7 -15.06 -26.06 -22.67
N LYS A 8 -15.87 -26.95 -22.09
CA LYS A 8 -15.82 -27.33 -20.66
C LYS A 8 -14.40 -27.64 -20.14
N TRP A 9 -13.65 -28.45 -20.88
CA TRP A 9 -12.30 -28.85 -20.49
C TRP A 9 -11.30 -27.70 -20.63
N ALA A 10 -11.43 -26.89 -21.67
CA ALA A 10 -10.59 -25.71 -21.84
C ALA A 10 -10.89 -24.64 -20.79
N LEU A 11 -12.14 -24.50 -20.33
CA LEU A 11 -12.48 -23.62 -19.22
C LEU A 11 -11.79 -24.06 -17.92
N LEU A 12 -11.87 -25.35 -17.57
CA LEU A 12 -11.16 -25.90 -16.42
C LEU A 12 -9.64 -25.71 -16.57
N ALA A 13 -9.09 -26.06 -17.73
CA ALA A 13 -7.66 -25.91 -18.01
C ALA A 13 -7.20 -24.45 -17.91
N SER A 14 -7.98 -23.49 -18.41
CA SER A 14 -7.63 -22.06 -18.35
C SER A 14 -7.54 -21.51 -16.93
N PHE A 15 -8.27 -22.11 -15.99
CA PHE A 15 -8.16 -21.79 -14.57
C PHE A 15 -7.00 -22.54 -13.91
N PHE A 16 -6.94 -23.85 -14.09
CA PHE A 16 -6.00 -24.69 -13.35
C PHE A 16 -4.56 -24.61 -13.88
N ILE A 17 -4.31 -24.35 -15.17
CA ILE A 17 -2.94 -24.28 -15.68
C ILE A 17 -2.17 -23.12 -15.03
N PRO A 18 -2.63 -21.86 -15.06
CA PRO A 18 -1.89 -20.77 -14.41
C PRO A 18 -1.79 -20.94 -12.90
N LEU A 19 -2.85 -21.44 -12.26
CA LEU A 19 -2.86 -21.73 -10.83
C LEU A 19 -1.79 -22.77 -10.46
N ILE A 20 -1.76 -23.91 -11.15
CA ILE A 20 -0.80 -24.99 -10.87
C ILE A 20 0.62 -24.54 -11.18
N LEU A 21 0.85 -23.79 -12.26
CA LEU A 21 2.16 -23.21 -12.54
C LEU A 21 2.64 -22.31 -11.41
N MET A 22 1.77 -21.42 -10.89
CA MET A 22 2.13 -20.59 -9.75
C MET A 22 2.33 -21.39 -8.47
N VAL A 23 1.57 -22.46 -8.24
CA VAL A 23 1.81 -23.39 -7.12
C VAL A 23 3.19 -24.02 -7.23
N ILE A 24 3.58 -24.51 -8.42
CA ILE A 24 4.90 -25.10 -8.66
C ILE A 24 6.01 -24.04 -8.47
N VAL A 25 5.86 -22.86 -9.07
CA VAL A 25 6.81 -21.75 -8.95
C VAL A 25 7.03 -21.37 -7.48
N LEU A 26 5.95 -21.15 -6.73
CA LEU A 26 6.02 -20.81 -5.32
C LEU A 26 6.64 -21.94 -4.50
N ALA A 27 6.26 -23.20 -4.76
CA ALA A 27 6.83 -24.35 -4.08
C ALA A 27 8.34 -24.49 -4.34
N MET A 28 8.82 -24.21 -5.56
CA MET A 28 10.25 -24.16 -5.89
C MET A 28 11.00 -23.04 -5.14
N THR A 29 10.30 -21.98 -4.73
CA THR A 29 10.81 -20.94 -3.82
C THR A 29 10.55 -21.22 -2.34
N GLY A 30 10.11 -22.43 -1.99
CA GLY A 30 9.86 -22.85 -0.61
C GLY A 30 8.55 -22.33 0.00
N ILE A 31 7.62 -21.85 -0.83
CA ILE A 31 6.34 -21.27 -0.41
C ILE A 31 5.20 -22.19 -0.83
N TYR A 32 4.48 -22.73 0.15
CA TYR A 32 3.26 -23.53 -0.01
C TYR A 32 2.41 -23.40 1.25
N TRP A 33 1.23 -24.01 1.25
CA TRP A 33 0.35 -23.97 2.41
C TRP A 33 1.06 -24.48 3.68
N GLY A 34 1.18 -23.63 4.69
CA GLY A 34 1.85 -23.96 5.96
C GLY A 34 3.38 -24.07 5.91
N SER A 35 4.05 -23.65 4.84
CA SER A 35 5.52 -23.66 4.78
C SER A 35 6.18 -22.69 5.77
N SER A 36 7.45 -22.94 6.09
CA SER A 36 8.27 -22.07 6.96
C SER A 36 8.53 -20.68 6.37
N ARG A 37 8.45 -20.54 5.05
CA ARG A 37 8.45 -19.25 4.34
C ARG A 37 7.03 -18.89 3.92
N SER A 38 6.58 -17.69 4.28
CA SER A 38 5.25 -17.20 3.89
C SER A 38 5.25 -16.54 2.51
N ILE A 39 4.07 -16.22 1.96
CA ILE A 39 3.94 -15.42 0.73
C ILE A 39 4.19 -13.92 0.96
N LEU A 40 4.45 -13.50 2.20
CA LEU A 40 4.49 -12.09 2.57
C LEU A 40 5.86 -11.49 2.25
N ALA A 41 5.97 -10.79 1.12
CA ALA A 41 7.12 -9.95 0.78
C ALA A 41 6.77 -8.46 0.88
N GLY A 42 7.70 -7.63 1.34
CA GLY A 42 7.54 -6.17 1.43
C GLY A 42 6.20 -5.74 2.05
N ASP A 43 5.41 -4.97 1.28
CA ASP A 43 4.09 -4.45 1.70
C ASP A 43 3.08 -5.55 2.08
N ALA A 44 3.23 -6.78 1.59
CA ALA A 44 2.36 -7.87 2.01
C ALA A 44 2.50 -8.19 3.50
N TYR A 45 3.72 -8.05 4.05
CA TYR A 45 3.97 -8.21 5.47
C TYR A 45 3.56 -6.97 6.27
N HIS A 46 3.96 -5.78 5.82
CA HIS A 46 3.80 -4.55 6.60
C HIS A 46 2.40 -3.90 6.48
N GLN A 47 1.63 -4.19 5.41
CA GLN A 47 0.31 -3.60 5.16
C GLN A 47 -0.75 -4.66 4.88
N TYR A 48 -0.61 -5.48 3.83
CA TYR A 48 -1.75 -6.24 3.29
C TYR A 48 -2.27 -7.30 4.26
N VAL A 49 -1.42 -8.02 4.99
CA VAL A 49 -1.87 -8.98 6.00
C VAL A 49 -2.69 -8.31 7.11
N ALA A 50 -2.30 -7.10 7.53
CA ALA A 50 -3.03 -6.32 8.54
C ALA A 50 -4.40 -5.85 8.01
N ILE A 51 -4.46 -5.46 6.73
CA ILE A 51 -5.70 -5.01 6.06
C ILE A 51 -6.70 -6.15 5.91
N HIS A 52 -6.22 -7.35 5.51
CA HIS A 52 -7.09 -8.53 5.40
C HIS A 52 -7.59 -8.97 6.79
N SER A 53 -6.75 -8.90 7.82
CA SER A 53 -7.16 -9.10 9.21
C SER A 53 -8.20 -8.07 9.67
N LEU A 54 -8.04 -6.79 9.35
CA LEU A 54 -9.03 -5.75 9.63
C LEU A 54 -10.38 -6.07 8.98
N TYR A 55 -10.39 -6.44 7.69
CA TYR A 55 -11.63 -6.82 7.00
C TYR A 55 -12.32 -7.99 7.69
N ARG A 56 -11.55 -9.03 8.03
CA ARG A 56 -12.02 -10.20 8.80
C ARG A 56 -12.61 -9.81 10.15
N ASN A 57 -11.95 -8.92 10.89
CA ASN A 57 -12.43 -8.44 12.18
C ASN A 57 -13.76 -7.68 12.07
N ILE A 58 -13.92 -6.85 11.03
CA ILE A 58 -15.19 -6.15 10.77
C ILE A 58 -16.30 -7.17 10.47
N LEU A 59 -16.04 -8.21 9.69
CA LEU A 59 -17.03 -9.26 9.41
C LEU A 59 -17.40 -10.04 10.68
N HIS A 60 -16.41 -10.47 11.47
CA HIS A 60 -16.63 -11.21 12.72
C HIS A 60 -17.34 -10.37 13.79
N SER A 61 -17.24 -9.04 13.73
CA SER A 61 -17.99 -8.13 14.60
C SER A 61 -19.50 -8.06 14.31
N GLY A 62 -20.00 -8.78 13.31
CA GLY A 62 -21.38 -8.66 12.84
C GLY A 62 -21.69 -7.28 12.22
N GLY A 63 -20.65 -6.57 11.76
CA GLY A 63 -20.76 -5.22 11.20
C GLY A 63 -20.97 -4.10 12.22
N SER A 64 -20.74 -4.38 13.51
CA SER A 64 -20.81 -3.39 14.61
C SER A 64 -19.66 -2.38 14.59
N GLN A 65 -18.47 -2.77 14.11
CA GLN A 65 -17.36 -1.84 13.87
C GLN A 65 -17.63 -0.90 12.68
N GLY A 66 -18.27 -1.42 11.62
CA GLY A 66 -18.62 -0.68 10.41
C GLY A 66 -17.50 -0.63 9.36
N PHE A 67 -17.86 -0.23 8.12
CA PHE A 67 -16.96 -0.18 6.97
C PHE A 67 -16.60 1.25 6.54
N LEU A 68 -17.02 2.27 7.29
CA LEU A 68 -16.80 3.67 6.89
C LEU A 68 -15.64 4.33 7.64
N TYR A 69 -15.39 3.92 8.88
CA TYR A 69 -14.34 4.51 9.72
C TYR A 69 -13.76 3.47 10.68
N THR A 70 -12.46 3.52 10.92
CA THR A 70 -11.80 2.69 11.92
C THR A 70 -10.89 3.52 12.82
N PHE A 71 -10.79 3.18 14.11
CA PHE A 71 -9.85 3.77 15.06
C PHE A 71 -8.57 2.94 15.24
N THR A 72 -8.45 1.83 14.53
CA THR A 72 -7.31 0.88 14.62
C THR A 72 -6.05 1.35 13.91
N SER A 73 -6.04 2.56 13.36
CA SER A 73 -4.91 3.11 12.62
C SER A 73 -4.93 4.64 12.61
N GLY A 74 -3.78 5.27 12.82
CA GLY A 74 -3.56 6.67 12.41
C GLY A 74 -4.35 7.70 13.19
N LEU A 75 -4.63 7.46 14.47
CA LEU A 75 -5.62 8.20 15.27
C LEU A 75 -7.09 8.03 14.81
N GLY A 76 -7.32 7.37 13.68
CA GLY A 76 -8.62 7.16 13.08
C GLY A 76 -8.55 7.42 11.58
N LEU A 77 -9.14 6.53 10.80
CA LEU A 77 -8.99 6.48 9.36
C LEU A 77 -10.35 6.38 8.66
N ASN A 78 -10.52 7.18 7.60
CA ASN A 78 -11.62 7.06 6.65
C ASN A 78 -11.48 5.74 5.86
N LEU A 79 -12.07 4.68 6.42
CA LEU A 79 -11.95 3.33 5.90
C LEU A 79 -12.60 3.19 4.51
N TYR A 80 -13.61 4.01 4.20
CA TYR A 80 -14.26 3.98 2.89
C TYR A 80 -13.33 4.48 1.78
N ALA A 81 -12.71 5.65 1.94
CA ALA A 81 -11.74 6.15 0.98
C ALA A 81 -10.52 5.22 0.87
N PHE A 82 -10.07 4.68 2.00
CA PHE A 82 -9.03 3.66 2.05
C PHE A 82 -9.40 2.39 1.25
N SER A 83 -10.66 1.96 1.32
CA SER A 83 -11.14 0.75 0.64
C SER A 83 -11.08 0.84 -0.89
N ALA A 84 -11.18 2.06 -1.45
CA ALA A 84 -11.12 2.35 -2.89
C ALA A 84 -9.82 1.88 -3.56
N TYR A 85 -8.77 1.70 -2.75
CA TYR A 85 -7.47 1.24 -3.20
C TYR A 85 -7.17 -0.16 -2.63
N TYR A 86 -7.35 -0.37 -1.33
CA TYR A 86 -6.82 -1.57 -0.65
C TYR A 86 -7.81 -2.75 -0.49
N MET A 87 -9.13 -2.52 -0.52
CA MET A 87 -10.12 -3.53 -0.10
C MET A 87 -11.10 -3.94 -1.19
N GLY A 88 -10.87 -3.53 -2.44
CA GLY A 88 -11.76 -3.81 -3.58
C GLY A 88 -11.81 -5.27 -4.06
N SER A 89 -10.90 -6.14 -3.61
CA SER A 89 -10.77 -7.53 -4.08
C SER A 89 -12.05 -8.36 -3.95
N PHE A 90 -12.38 -9.14 -4.99
CA PHE A 90 -13.51 -10.08 -4.94
C PHE A 90 -13.33 -11.17 -3.90
N LEU A 91 -12.07 -11.45 -3.53
CA LEU A 91 -11.74 -12.49 -2.57
C LEU A 91 -11.72 -11.99 -1.12
N MET A 92 -11.82 -10.67 -0.91
CA MET A 92 -11.75 -10.06 0.42
C MET A 92 -12.79 -10.62 1.41
N PRO A 93 -14.06 -10.89 1.04
CA PRO A 93 -15.03 -11.49 1.95
C PRO A 93 -14.64 -12.89 2.47
N PHE A 94 -13.82 -13.64 1.74
CA PHE A 94 -13.40 -14.99 2.17
C PHE A 94 -12.36 -14.95 3.30
N THR A 95 -11.80 -13.79 3.64
CA THR A 95 -11.00 -13.61 4.87
C THR A 95 -11.77 -14.01 6.13
N PHE A 96 -13.11 -14.02 6.08
CA PHE A 96 -13.99 -14.53 7.15
C PHE A 96 -13.61 -15.93 7.66
N PHE A 97 -13.12 -16.81 6.77
CA PHE A 97 -12.80 -18.20 7.10
C PHE A 97 -11.42 -18.39 7.74
N PHE A 98 -10.69 -17.30 7.98
CA PHE A 98 -9.33 -17.31 8.48
C PHE A 98 -9.20 -16.51 9.79
N ASP A 99 -8.10 -16.76 10.51
CA ASP A 99 -7.67 -16.01 11.68
C ASP A 99 -6.36 -15.28 11.40
N VAL A 100 -5.86 -14.52 12.38
CA VAL A 100 -4.62 -13.74 12.21
C VAL A 100 -3.43 -14.67 11.92
N LYS A 101 -3.39 -15.86 12.53
CA LYS A 101 -2.29 -16.83 12.37
C LYS A 101 -2.24 -17.48 10.98
N SER A 102 -3.41 -17.79 10.41
CA SER A 102 -3.57 -18.41 9.09
C SER A 102 -3.70 -17.40 7.94
N MET A 103 -3.76 -16.10 8.21
CA MET A 103 -3.86 -15.05 7.19
C MET A 103 -2.76 -15.10 6.10
N PRO A 104 -1.49 -15.47 6.39
CA PRO A 104 -0.50 -15.66 5.34
C PRO A 104 -0.87 -16.79 4.36
N ASP A 105 -1.52 -17.87 4.82
CA ASP A 105 -2.04 -18.94 3.96
C ASP A 105 -3.25 -18.48 3.14
N ALA A 106 -4.11 -17.63 3.72
CA ALA A 106 -5.22 -17.01 3.02
C ALA A 106 -4.71 -16.18 1.84
N LEU A 107 -3.67 -15.35 2.06
CA LEU A 107 -3.05 -14.54 1.02
C LEU A 107 -2.39 -15.41 -0.06
N TYR A 108 -1.72 -16.50 0.32
CA TYR A 108 -1.18 -17.47 -0.64
C TYR A 108 -2.29 -18.04 -1.53
N LEU A 109 -3.38 -18.51 -0.91
CA LEU A 109 -4.53 -19.09 -1.61
C LEU A 109 -5.19 -18.07 -2.54
N PHE A 110 -5.41 -16.84 -2.07
CA PHE A 110 -6.02 -15.80 -2.88
C PHE A 110 -5.15 -15.43 -4.08
N THR A 111 -3.83 -15.33 -3.90
CA THR A 111 -2.91 -15.06 -5.01
C THR A 111 -3.00 -16.15 -6.08
N ILE A 112 -2.88 -17.44 -5.73
CA ILE A 112 -2.94 -18.53 -6.75
C ILE A 112 -4.32 -18.64 -7.41
N ILE A 113 -5.42 -18.38 -6.68
CA ILE A 113 -6.77 -18.34 -7.25
C ILE A 113 -6.89 -17.18 -8.24
N LYS A 114 -6.34 -16.01 -7.93
CA LYS A 114 -6.37 -14.85 -8.84
C LYS A 114 -5.65 -15.16 -10.15
N PHE A 115 -4.47 -15.78 -10.14
CA PHE A 115 -3.81 -16.24 -11.37
C PHE A 115 -4.69 -17.19 -12.20
N GLY A 116 -5.41 -18.12 -11.55
CA GLY A 116 -6.39 -18.96 -12.22
C GLY A 116 -7.58 -18.17 -12.79
N LEU A 117 -8.13 -17.20 -12.07
CA LEU A 117 -9.23 -16.35 -12.54
C LEU A 117 -8.80 -15.44 -13.70
N ILE A 118 -7.56 -14.95 -13.70
CA ILE A 118 -6.98 -14.20 -14.82
C ILE A 118 -6.89 -15.09 -16.06
N GLY A 119 -6.40 -16.33 -15.92
CA GLY A 119 -6.38 -17.30 -17.01
C GLY A 119 -7.77 -17.63 -17.55
N LEU A 120 -8.74 -17.85 -16.67
CA LEU A 120 -10.12 -18.15 -17.03
C LEU A 120 -10.80 -16.99 -17.76
N SER A 121 -10.73 -15.78 -17.21
CA SER A 121 -11.32 -14.58 -17.81
C SER A 121 -10.69 -14.25 -19.17
N SER A 122 -9.38 -14.44 -19.30
CA SER A 122 -8.63 -14.31 -20.55
C SER A 122 -9.11 -15.31 -21.60
N PHE A 123 -9.16 -16.60 -21.25
CA PHE A 123 -9.62 -17.64 -22.18
C PHE A 123 -11.07 -17.40 -22.63
N VAL A 124 -11.97 -17.10 -21.69
CA VAL A 124 -13.37 -16.79 -22.00
C VAL A 124 -13.44 -15.61 -22.99
N SER A 125 -12.72 -14.53 -22.72
CA SER A 125 -12.74 -13.33 -23.54
C SER A 125 -12.16 -13.58 -24.93
N PHE A 126 -10.92 -14.08 -25.00
CA PHE A 126 -10.19 -14.30 -26.24
C PHE A 126 -10.87 -15.36 -27.12
N LYS A 127 -11.43 -16.43 -26.53
CA LYS A 127 -12.11 -17.47 -27.31
C LYS A 127 -13.44 -16.98 -27.90
N ASN A 128 -14.12 -16.04 -27.24
CA ASN A 128 -15.34 -15.43 -27.79
C ASN A 128 -15.02 -14.39 -28.88
N MET A 129 -13.91 -13.65 -28.75
CA MET A 129 -13.44 -12.71 -29.78
C MET A 129 -12.91 -13.44 -31.03
N TYR A 130 -12.16 -14.53 -30.83
CA TYR A 130 -11.45 -15.25 -31.90
C TYR A 130 -11.91 -16.71 -32.01
N GLN A 131 -13.19 -16.90 -32.35
CA GLN A 131 -13.86 -18.21 -32.29
C GLN A 131 -13.23 -19.29 -33.17
N LYS A 132 -12.57 -18.90 -34.27
CA LYS A 132 -11.90 -19.81 -35.23
C LYS A 132 -10.62 -20.42 -34.68
N LEU A 133 -9.97 -19.79 -33.70
CA LEU A 133 -8.72 -20.30 -33.11
C LEU A 133 -8.97 -21.60 -32.33
N SER A 134 -8.00 -22.50 -32.29
CA SER A 134 -8.13 -23.72 -31.49
C SER A 134 -8.19 -23.42 -29.99
N ASN A 135 -8.77 -24.31 -29.19
CA ASN A 135 -8.81 -24.13 -27.73
C ASN A 135 -7.41 -24.09 -27.14
N LEU A 136 -6.49 -24.96 -27.60
CA LEU A 136 -5.11 -24.98 -27.14
C LEU A 136 -4.37 -23.68 -27.45
N THR A 137 -4.55 -23.11 -28.65
CA THR A 137 -3.93 -21.83 -29.01
C THR A 137 -4.38 -20.70 -28.10
N VAL A 138 -5.68 -20.60 -27.82
CA VAL A 138 -6.20 -19.57 -26.92
C VAL A 138 -5.77 -19.82 -25.48
N LEU A 139 -5.68 -21.09 -25.05
CA LEU A 139 -5.10 -21.46 -23.75
C LEU A 139 -3.66 -20.99 -23.62
N SER A 140 -2.80 -21.21 -24.62
CA SER A 140 -1.40 -20.75 -24.60
C SER A 140 -1.30 -19.25 -24.36
N ILE A 141 -2.08 -18.45 -25.10
CA ILE A 141 -2.08 -16.99 -24.99
C ILE A 141 -2.67 -16.53 -23.65
N SER A 142 -3.69 -17.22 -23.15
CA SER A 142 -4.31 -16.90 -21.85
C SER A 142 -3.36 -17.19 -20.70
N THR A 143 -2.61 -18.30 -20.76
CA THR A 143 -1.56 -18.64 -19.80
C THR A 143 -0.42 -17.62 -19.85
N ALA A 144 0.04 -17.26 -21.04
CA ALA A 144 1.08 -16.24 -21.23
C ALA A 144 0.68 -14.88 -20.62
N PHE A 145 -0.57 -14.44 -20.82
CA PHE A 145 -1.10 -13.22 -20.19
C PHE A 145 -1.19 -13.35 -18.67
N ALA A 146 -1.68 -14.49 -18.16
CA ALA A 146 -1.83 -14.70 -16.72
C ALA A 146 -0.48 -14.72 -15.98
N LEU A 147 0.60 -15.20 -16.61
CA LEU A 147 1.95 -15.28 -16.01
C LEU A 147 2.93 -14.23 -16.59
N MET A 148 2.42 -13.12 -17.14
CA MET A 148 3.31 -12.06 -17.64
C MET A 148 4.20 -11.49 -16.53
N SER A 149 5.35 -10.92 -16.90
CA SER A 149 6.33 -10.44 -15.92
C SER A 149 5.77 -9.37 -14.99
N PHE A 150 4.90 -8.48 -15.48
CA PHE A 150 4.24 -7.48 -14.62
C PHE A 150 3.50 -8.10 -13.43
N LEU A 151 2.73 -9.18 -13.65
CA LEU A 151 1.96 -9.83 -12.57
C LEU A 151 2.82 -10.66 -11.64
N THR A 152 3.79 -11.37 -12.20
CA THR A 152 4.63 -12.31 -11.45
C THR A 152 5.74 -11.63 -10.67
N SER A 153 6.17 -10.43 -11.07
CA SER A 153 7.13 -9.60 -10.32
C SER A 153 6.48 -8.74 -9.23
N GLN A 154 5.14 -8.64 -9.19
CA GLN A 154 4.39 -7.77 -8.26
C GLN A 154 3.30 -8.56 -7.52
N LEU A 155 3.52 -9.87 -7.34
CA LEU A 155 2.53 -10.80 -6.81
C LEU A 155 2.15 -10.49 -5.34
N GLU A 156 3.04 -9.82 -4.63
CA GLU A 156 2.85 -9.34 -3.26
C GLU A 156 1.83 -8.20 -3.19
N ILE A 157 1.62 -7.46 -4.28
CA ILE A 157 0.57 -6.43 -4.40
C ILE A 157 -0.75 -7.07 -4.82
N THR A 158 -1.30 -7.86 -3.90
CA THR A 158 -2.45 -8.74 -4.16
C THR A 158 -3.67 -8.02 -4.75
N MET A 159 -3.90 -6.76 -4.38
CA MET A 159 -5.01 -5.91 -4.86
C MET A 159 -4.90 -5.53 -6.34
N TRP A 160 -3.71 -5.55 -6.95
CA TRP A 160 -3.54 -5.24 -8.37
C TRP A 160 -4.00 -6.40 -9.26
N LEU A 161 -3.84 -7.64 -8.80
CA LEU A 161 -4.18 -8.84 -9.56
C LEU A 161 -5.66 -8.92 -9.96
N ASP A 162 -6.58 -8.35 -9.16
CA ASP A 162 -8.02 -8.33 -9.48
C ASP A 162 -8.32 -7.57 -10.79
N VAL A 163 -7.55 -6.52 -11.09
CA VAL A 163 -7.72 -5.74 -12.32
C VAL A 163 -7.54 -6.61 -13.55
N PHE A 164 -6.61 -7.56 -13.50
CA PHE A 164 -6.28 -8.44 -14.62
C PHE A 164 -7.32 -9.55 -14.87
N ILE A 165 -8.21 -9.78 -13.90
CA ILE A 165 -9.42 -10.59 -14.10
C ILE A 165 -10.43 -9.81 -14.98
N LEU A 166 -10.48 -8.48 -14.80
CA LEU A 166 -11.41 -7.60 -15.52
C LEU A 166 -10.91 -7.19 -16.91
N LEU A 167 -9.60 -6.97 -17.11
CA LEU A 167 -9.05 -6.46 -18.38
C LEU A 167 -9.53 -7.25 -19.61
N PRO A 168 -9.45 -8.59 -19.66
CA PRO A 168 -9.93 -9.33 -20.82
C PRO A 168 -11.43 -9.15 -21.05
N LEU A 169 -12.22 -9.10 -19.98
CA LEU A 169 -13.67 -8.90 -20.03
C LEU A 169 -14.03 -7.51 -20.54
N ILE A 170 -13.26 -6.48 -20.18
CA ILE A 170 -13.43 -5.10 -20.67
C ILE A 170 -13.15 -5.04 -22.16
N ILE A 171 -12.03 -5.61 -22.63
CA ILE A 171 -11.68 -5.63 -24.06
C ILE A 171 -12.72 -6.42 -24.86
N TRP A 172 -13.14 -7.59 -24.37
CA TRP A 172 -14.22 -8.34 -25.01
C TRP A 172 -15.55 -7.58 -24.99
N GLY A 173 -15.87 -6.92 -23.89
CA GLY A 173 -17.03 -6.03 -23.77
C GLY A 173 -17.00 -4.93 -24.83
N LEU A 174 -15.85 -4.30 -25.04
CA LEU A 174 -15.66 -3.27 -26.07
C LEU A 174 -15.86 -3.85 -27.48
N HIS A 175 -15.32 -5.04 -27.78
CA HIS A 175 -15.57 -5.72 -29.06
C HIS A 175 -17.06 -5.99 -29.26
N ARG A 176 -17.76 -6.50 -28.24
CA ARG A 176 -19.21 -6.74 -28.32
C ARG A 176 -20.02 -5.46 -28.48
N LEU A 177 -19.60 -4.37 -27.86
CA LEU A 177 -20.22 -3.07 -28.04
C LEU A 177 -20.07 -2.61 -29.49
N MET A 178 -18.86 -2.73 -30.06
CA MET A 178 -18.55 -2.26 -31.41
C MET A 178 -19.15 -3.15 -32.51
N ASP A 179 -19.15 -4.47 -32.33
CA ASP A 179 -19.48 -5.42 -33.40
C ASP A 179 -20.92 -5.92 -33.30
N GLU A 180 -21.39 -6.18 -32.08
CA GLU A 180 -22.71 -6.75 -31.83
C GLU A 180 -23.70 -5.71 -31.28
N GLY A 181 -23.23 -4.50 -30.95
CA GLY A 181 -24.05 -3.49 -30.30
C GLY A 181 -24.42 -3.81 -28.84
N LYS A 182 -23.75 -4.77 -28.20
CA LYS A 182 -24.08 -5.24 -26.85
C LYS A 182 -23.19 -4.56 -25.81
N ARG A 183 -23.79 -3.67 -25.01
CA ARG A 183 -23.07 -2.73 -24.15
C ARG A 183 -22.83 -3.21 -22.71
N TRP A 184 -23.66 -4.14 -22.23
CA TRP A 184 -23.67 -4.55 -20.81
C TRP A 184 -22.32 -5.02 -20.28
N LEU A 185 -21.62 -5.90 -21.01
CA LEU A 185 -20.34 -6.43 -20.54
C LEU A 185 -19.30 -5.31 -20.39
N TYR A 186 -19.24 -4.40 -21.37
CA TYR A 186 -18.34 -3.24 -21.32
C TYR A 186 -18.64 -2.34 -20.13
N PHE A 187 -19.90 -1.92 -19.99
CA PHE A 187 -20.33 -1.04 -18.91
C PHE A 187 -20.07 -1.63 -17.52
N VAL A 188 -20.49 -2.88 -17.29
CA VAL A 188 -20.36 -3.51 -15.96
C VAL A 188 -18.90 -3.76 -15.59
N SER A 189 -18.09 -4.29 -16.51
CA SER A 189 -16.68 -4.57 -16.22
C SER A 189 -15.87 -3.28 -15.98
N LEU A 190 -16.16 -2.20 -16.73
CA LEU A 190 -15.54 -0.89 -16.52
C LEU A 190 -15.98 -0.24 -15.19
N LEU A 191 -17.27 -0.31 -14.85
CA LEU A 191 -17.80 0.15 -13.56
C LEU A 191 -17.13 -0.56 -12.39
N ILE A 192 -17.02 -1.90 -12.45
CA ILE A 192 -16.37 -2.67 -11.38
C ILE A 192 -14.88 -2.29 -11.28
N LEU A 193 -14.18 -2.10 -12.40
CA LEU A 193 -12.78 -1.67 -12.38
C LEU A 193 -12.58 -0.37 -11.60
N PHE A 194 -13.38 0.66 -11.86
CA PHE A 194 -13.26 1.94 -11.15
C PHE A 194 -13.67 1.87 -9.67
N ILE A 195 -14.60 0.98 -9.32
CA ILE A 195 -14.97 0.74 -7.91
C ILE A 195 -13.87 0.00 -7.17
N GLN A 196 -13.21 -0.98 -7.82
CA GLN A 196 -12.19 -1.81 -7.17
C GLN A 196 -10.81 -1.14 -7.12
N ASN A 197 -10.42 -0.44 -8.18
CA ASN A 197 -9.10 0.15 -8.32
C ASN A 197 -9.14 1.33 -9.29
N TYR A 198 -9.38 2.53 -8.75
CA TYR A 198 -9.43 3.74 -9.56
C TYR A 198 -8.09 4.07 -10.23
N TYR A 199 -6.98 3.68 -9.60
CA TYR A 199 -5.62 3.98 -10.06
C TYR A 199 -5.32 3.28 -11.39
N PHE A 200 -5.60 1.98 -11.52
CA PHE A 200 -5.53 1.31 -12.83
C PHE A 200 -6.73 1.65 -13.72
N GLY A 201 -7.88 2.00 -13.13
CA GLY A 201 -9.08 2.43 -13.84
C GLY A 201 -8.82 3.58 -14.82
N PHE A 202 -8.11 4.64 -14.39
CA PHE A 202 -7.83 5.77 -15.29
C PHE A 202 -6.83 5.42 -16.40
N MET A 203 -5.79 4.63 -16.10
CA MET A 203 -4.82 4.15 -17.10
C MET A 203 -5.52 3.35 -18.18
N VAL A 204 -6.40 2.42 -17.77
CA VAL A 204 -7.21 1.62 -18.68
C VAL A 204 -8.18 2.49 -19.48
N ALA A 205 -8.78 3.53 -18.90
CA ALA A 205 -9.66 4.44 -19.63
C ALA A 205 -8.95 5.17 -20.78
N ILE A 206 -7.73 5.68 -20.54
CA ILE A 206 -6.90 6.30 -21.59
C ILE A 206 -6.59 5.27 -22.69
N PHE A 207 -6.14 4.07 -22.30
CA PHE A 207 -5.87 3.00 -23.24
C PHE A 207 -7.08 2.60 -24.07
N LEU A 208 -8.27 2.51 -23.45
CA LEU A 208 -9.51 2.15 -24.16
C LEU A 208 -9.87 3.17 -25.23
N VAL A 209 -9.64 4.46 -25.00
CA VAL A 209 -9.85 5.49 -26.04
C VAL A 209 -8.91 5.25 -27.22
N LEU A 210 -7.60 5.07 -26.96
CA LEU A 210 -6.60 4.81 -28.00
C LEU A 210 -6.91 3.52 -28.77
N TYR A 211 -7.19 2.45 -28.05
CA TYR A 211 -7.51 1.14 -28.60
C TYR A 211 -8.82 1.16 -29.41
N PHE A 212 -9.86 1.85 -28.92
CA PHE A 212 -11.12 2.04 -29.65
C PHE A 212 -10.86 2.75 -30.99
N LEU A 213 -10.10 3.84 -30.99
CA LEU A 213 -9.75 4.59 -32.21
C LEU A 213 -8.96 3.71 -33.19
N ALA A 214 -7.96 2.96 -32.73
CA ALA A 214 -7.21 2.04 -33.58
C ALA A 214 -8.11 0.94 -34.15
N ARG A 215 -8.98 0.34 -33.34
CA ARG A 215 -9.89 -0.72 -33.80
C ARG A 215 -10.93 -0.22 -34.79
N MET A 216 -11.42 1.01 -34.65
CA MET A 216 -12.34 1.63 -35.62
C MET A 216 -11.78 1.65 -37.04
N THR A 217 -10.44 1.65 -37.20
CA THR A 217 -9.81 1.63 -38.52
C THR A 217 -9.98 0.30 -39.28
N TYR A 218 -10.38 -0.80 -38.63
CA TYR A 218 -10.70 -2.06 -39.33
C TYR A 218 -11.92 -1.93 -40.24
N GLU A 219 -12.84 -1.04 -39.90
CA GLU A 219 -14.12 -0.87 -40.60
C GLU A 219 -14.30 0.58 -41.09
N LYS A 220 -15.41 0.89 -41.76
CA LYS A 220 -15.73 2.29 -42.07
C LYS A 220 -16.09 3.02 -40.77
N TRP A 221 -15.78 4.32 -40.73
CA TRP A 221 -16.10 5.15 -39.57
C TRP A 221 -17.61 5.11 -39.27
N SER A 222 -17.96 5.01 -38.00
CA SER A 222 -19.35 4.85 -37.55
C SER A 222 -19.58 5.67 -36.29
N TRP A 223 -20.33 6.77 -36.44
CA TRP A 223 -20.71 7.64 -35.32
C TRP A 223 -21.57 6.93 -34.29
N THR A 224 -22.35 5.93 -34.68
CA THR A 224 -23.13 5.12 -33.72
C THR A 224 -22.23 4.34 -32.76
N LYS A 225 -21.09 3.80 -33.26
CA LYS A 225 -20.12 3.11 -32.40
C LYS A 225 -19.40 4.10 -31.46
N VAL A 226 -19.09 5.30 -31.97
CA VAL A 226 -18.51 6.39 -31.16
C VAL A 226 -19.46 6.79 -30.05
N LEU A 227 -20.74 7.03 -30.35
CA LEU A 227 -21.77 7.34 -29.36
C LEU A 227 -21.95 6.21 -28.35
N ASP A 228 -22.03 4.95 -28.81
CA ASP A 228 -22.15 3.79 -27.93
C ASP A 228 -20.97 3.72 -26.95
N PHE A 229 -19.75 3.93 -27.42
CA PHE A 229 -18.54 3.95 -26.59
C PHE A 229 -18.57 5.11 -25.60
N VAL A 230 -18.74 6.35 -26.07
CA VAL A 230 -18.71 7.56 -25.24
C VAL A 230 -19.79 7.51 -24.15
N VAL A 231 -21.04 7.19 -24.52
CA VAL A 231 -22.15 7.17 -23.56
C VAL A 231 -21.97 6.03 -22.55
N SER A 232 -21.58 4.82 -23.00
CA SER A 232 -21.38 3.70 -22.07
C SER A 232 -20.22 3.95 -21.11
N SER A 233 -19.11 4.53 -21.59
CA SER A 233 -17.95 4.91 -20.76
C SER A 233 -18.29 6.01 -19.77
N ALA A 234 -18.97 7.07 -20.23
CA ALA A 234 -19.36 8.20 -19.39
C ALA A 234 -20.32 7.75 -18.28
N LEU A 235 -21.33 6.93 -18.61
CA LEU A 235 -22.26 6.41 -17.62
C LEU A 235 -21.60 5.45 -16.64
N ALA A 236 -20.62 4.63 -17.08
CA ALA A 236 -19.83 3.81 -16.17
C ALA A 236 -19.00 4.67 -15.21
N GLY A 237 -18.38 5.74 -15.72
CA GLY A 237 -17.65 6.73 -14.90
C GLY A 237 -18.56 7.45 -13.90
N ILE A 238 -19.74 7.92 -14.34
CA ILE A 238 -20.76 8.55 -13.47
C ILE A 238 -21.21 7.57 -12.40
N ALA A 239 -21.50 6.32 -12.77
CA ALA A 239 -21.92 5.31 -11.81
C ALA A 239 -20.80 5.03 -10.78
N SER A 240 -19.54 5.05 -11.21
CA SER A 240 -18.38 4.83 -10.35
C SER A 240 -18.14 5.96 -9.33
N LEU A 241 -18.82 7.10 -9.44
CA LEU A 241 -18.71 8.21 -8.47
C LEU A 241 -19.10 7.82 -7.05
N ILE A 242 -19.81 6.71 -6.84
CA ILE A 242 -20.00 6.14 -5.50
C ILE A 242 -18.68 5.93 -4.76
N MET A 243 -17.64 5.49 -5.46
CA MET A 243 -16.29 5.29 -4.91
C MET A 243 -15.36 6.46 -5.24
N LEU A 244 -15.39 6.94 -6.49
CA LEU A 244 -14.44 7.95 -6.96
C LEU A 244 -14.60 9.31 -6.27
N LEU A 245 -15.84 9.74 -6.00
CA LEU A 245 -16.08 11.07 -5.43
C LEU A 245 -15.61 11.15 -3.97
N PRO A 246 -15.97 10.22 -3.06
CA PRO A 246 -15.45 10.24 -1.70
C PRO A 246 -13.94 10.15 -1.63
N MET A 247 -13.34 9.26 -2.43
CA MET A 247 -11.89 9.10 -2.49
C MET A 247 -11.21 10.39 -2.98
N TYR A 248 -11.71 11.02 -4.04
CA TYR A 248 -11.15 12.28 -4.55
C TYR A 248 -11.21 13.39 -3.50
N LEU A 249 -12.34 13.52 -2.79
CA LEU A 249 -12.51 14.55 -1.76
C LEU A 249 -11.61 14.30 -0.54
N ASP A 250 -11.40 13.03 -0.17
CA ASP A 250 -10.49 12.62 0.90
C ASP A 250 -9.04 12.97 0.52
N LEU A 251 -8.55 12.49 -0.63
CA LEU A 251 -7.19 12.80 -1.11
C LEU A 251 -6.96 14.30 -1.24
N LYS A 252 -7.91 15.05 -1.79
CA LYS A 252 -7.79 16.51 -1.91
C LYS A 252 -7.70 17.22 -0.55
N SER A 253 -8.36 16.68 0.47
CA SER A 253 -8.38 17.29 1.81
C SER A 253 -7.16 16.90 2.65
N ASN A 254 -6.61 15.71 2.38
CA ASN A 254 -5.70 15.01 3.29
C ASN A 254 -4.37 14.57 2.64
N ASN A 255 -4.15 14.85 1.36
CA ASN A 255 -2.93 14.54 0.62
C ASN A 255 -2.44 15.82 -0.07
N SER A 256 -1.69 16.64 0.67
CA SER A 256 -1.21 17.96 0.25
C SER A 256 0.08 17.92 -0.57
N ASP A 257 0.56 16.73 -0.94
CA ASP A 257 1.81 16.61 -1.70
C ASP A 257 1.63 17.22 -3.08
N ALA A 258 2.49 18.20 -3.39
CA ALA A 258 2.52 18.90 -4.65
C ALA A 258 2.76 17.91 -5.80
N LEU A 259 2.15 18.17 -6.96
CA LEU A 259 2.46 17.46 -8.20
C LEU A 259 3.98 17.41 -8.41
N SER A 260 4.51 16.26 -8.82
CA SER A 260 5.94 16.14 -9.07
C SER A 260 6.36 17.09 -10.19
N THR A 261 7.43 17.85 -9.95
CA THR A 261 8.04 18.70 -10.97
C THR A 261 8.87 17.86 -11.93
N LEU A 262 8.88 18.23 -13.22
CA LEU A 262 9.78 17.63 -14.19
C LEU A 262 11.23 17.96 -13.83
N SER A 263 12.05 16.92 -13.65
CA SER A 263 13.50 17.05 -13.41
C SER A 263 14.31 16.96 -14.71
N GLY A 264 13.71 16.49 -15.80
CA GLY A 264 14.33 16.37 -17.11
C GLY A 264 13.34 16.04 -18.23
N ILE A 265 13.88 15.74 -19.41
CA ILE A 265 13.08 15.29 -20.56
C ILE A 265 12.86 13.78 -20.48
N PHE A 266 13.91 13.04 -20.16
CA PHE A 266 13.90 11.58 -20.11
C PHE A 266 13.65 11.08 -18.68
N THR A 267 12.99 9.93 -18.57
CA THR A 267 12.87 9.22 -17.31
C THR A 267 14.24 8.74 -16.85
N GLU A 268 14.47 8.68 -15.54
CA GLU A 268 15.72 8.17 -14.99
C GLU A 268 15.96 6.72 -15.43
N ASN A 269 17.23 6.35 -15.62
CA ASN A 269 17.68 5.01 -16.05
C ASN A 269 17.12 4.52 -17.40
N SER A 270 16.79 5.43 -18.31
CA SER A 270 16.32 5.13 -19.67
C SER A 270 17.48 4.84 -20.65
N HIS A 271 17.52 3.64 -21.23
CA HIS A 271 18.52 3.22 -22.22
C HIS A 271 17.92 2.65 -23.51
N LEU A 272 18.66 2.77 -24.62
CA LEU A 272 18.16 2.46 -25.97
C LEU A 272 17.61 1.03 -26.17
N PHE A 273 18.14 0.05 -25.42
CA PHE A 273 17.80 -1.36 -25.58
C PHE A 273 16.98 -1.94 -24.41
N ASP A 274 16.42 -1.10 -23.52
CA ASP A 274 15.60 -1.55 -22.38
C ASP A 274 14.47 -2.49 -22.82
N LEU A 275 13.81 -2.17 -23.94
CA LEU A 275 12.73 -2.99 -24.49
C LEU A 275 13.20 -4.41 -24.82
N PHE A 276 14.40 -4.57 -25.38
CA PHE A 276 14.95 -5.90 -25.67
C PHE A 276 15.46 -6.57 -24.40
N ALA A 277 16.16 -5.83 -23.54
CA ALA A 277 16.63 -6.32 -22.23
C ALA A 277 15.50 -6.92 -21.40
N LYS A 278 14.35 -6.25 -21.36
CA LYS A 278 13.16 -6.74 -20.65
C LYS A 278 12.37 -7.82 -21.35
N ASN A 279 12.64 -8.09 -22.63
CA ASN A 279 12.01 -9.19 -23.35
C ASN A 279 12.85 -10.48 -23.41
N PHE A 280 13.99 -10.54 -22.72
CA PHE A 280 14.65 -11.81 -22.41
C PHE A 280 13.80 -12.62 -21.41
N VAL A 281 13.73 -13.94 -21.64
CA VAL A 281 12.98 -14.89 -20.81
C VAL A 281 13.54 -14.86 -19.38
N GLY A 282 12.72 -14.51 -18.38
CA GLY A 282 13.10 -14.55 -16.97
C GLY A 282 13.99 -13.38 -16.52
N THR A 283 14.01 -12.27 -17.25
CA THR A 283 14.78 -11.09 -16.83
C THR A 283 14.05 -10.31 -15.73
N TYR A 284 14.72 -10.15 -14.59
CA TYR A 284 14.30 -9.32 -13.46
C TYR A 284 15.46 -8.37 -13.12
N ASP A 285 15.19 -7.07 -13.07
CA ASP A 285 16.16 -6.06 -12.65
C ASP A 285 15.91 -5.69 -11.17
N THR A 286 14.76 -5.07 -10.89
CA THR A 286 14.33 -4.57 -9.59
C THR A 286 12.85 -4.13 -9.72
N THR A 287 12.13 -4.13 -8.60
CA THR A 287 10.82 -3.46 -8.47
C THR A 287 10.88 -2.27 -7.50
N GLN A 288 12.07 -1.98 -6.97
CA GLN A 288 12.36 -0.83 -6.13
C GLN A 288 12.63 0.40 -7.01
N PHE A 289 13.74 1.09 -6.77
CA PHE A 289 14.14 2.30 -7.47
C PHE A 289 14.80 1.96 -8.83
N ASN A 290 14.67 2.86 -9.80
CA ASN A 290 15.29 2.75 -11.14
C ASN A 290 14.87 1.54 -11.99
N ALA A 291 13.78 0.86 -11.63
CA ALA A 291 13.22 -0.25 -12.39
C ALA A 291 12.82 0.18 -13.81
N ILE A 292 13.22 -0.57 -14.82
CA ILE A 292 12.72 -0.38 -16.19
C ILE A 292 11.41 -1.17 -16.41
N PRO A 293 10.58 -0.83 -17.42
CA PRO A 293 9.21 -1.36 -17.54
C PRO A 293 9.11 -2.89 -17.62
N MET A 294 8.29 -3.50 -16.76
CA MET A 294 8.01 -4.94 -16.76
C MET A 294 7.01 -5.33 -17.87
N ILE A 295 7.51 -5.59 -19.09
CA ILE A 295 6.67 -5.73 -20.30
C ILE A 295 6.57 -7.14 -20.90
N TYR A 296 7.36 -8.09 -20.43
CA TYR A 296 7.44 -9.41 -21.05
C TYR A 296 6.18 -10.26 -20.82
N VAL A 297 5.69 -10.84 -21.92
CA VAL A 297 4.50 -11.71 -21.97
C VAL A 297 4.77 -13.00 -22.76
N GLY A 298 6.01 -13.24 -23.20
CA GLY A 298 6.42 -14.39 -24.01
C GLY A 298 6.96 -14.00 -25.39
N LEU A 299 7.94 -14.75 -25.88
CA LEU A 299 8.58 -14.50 -27.18
C LEU A 299 7.63 -14.75 -28.36
N MET A 300 6.79 -15.78 -28.27
CA MET A 300 5.84 -16.09 -29.33
C MET A 300 4.76 -15.00 -29.48
N PRO A 301 4.06 -14.53 -28.41
CA PRO A 301 3.19 -13.36 -28.50
C PRO A 301 3.88 -12.12 -29.07
N LEU A 302 5.11 -11.82 -28.64
CA LEU A 302 5.89 -10.68 -29.15
C LEU A 302 6.13 -10.80 -30.67
N GLY A 303 6.63 -11.94 -31.14
CA GLY A 303 6.85 -12.19 -32.57
C GLY A 303 5.55 -12.09 -33.38
N LEU A 304 4.45 -12.66 -32.88
CA LEU A 304 3.13 -12.59 -33.51
C LEU A 304 2.58 -11.16 -33.61
N ALA A 305 2.81 -10.33 -32.59
CA ALA A 305 2.42 -8.93 -32.62
C ALA A 305 3.19 -8.16 -33.71
N ILE A 306 4.49 -8.44 -33.89
CA ILE A 306 5.29 -7.84 -34.97
C ILE A 306 4.83 -8.35 -36.36
N ILE A 307 4.45 -9.63 -36.48
CA ILE A 307 3.93 -10.20 -37.73
C ILE A 307 2.64 -9.49 -38.21
N LEU A 308 1.87 -8.87 -37.30
CA LEU A 308 0.66 -8.12 -37.65
C LEU A 308 0.91 -7.09 -38.77
N PHE A 309 2.08 -6.44 -38.74
CA PHE A 309 2.47 -5.43 -39.74
C PHE A 309 2.70 -6.00 -41.14
N PHE A 310 2.92 -7.31 -41.26
CA PHE A 310 3.10 -8.02 -42.54
C PHE A 310 1.82 -8.72 -43.03
N THR A 311 0.77 -8.78 -42.20
CA THR A 311 -0.50 -9.45 -42.53
C THR A 311 -1.27 -8.63 -43.57
N LYS A 312 -1.66 -9.24 -44.70
CA LYS A 312 -2.16 -8.51 -45.87
C LYS A 312 -3.61 -8.04 -45.73
N SER A 313 -4.46 -8.82 -45.08
CA SER A 313 -5.87 -8.47 -44.88
C SER A 313 -6.08 -7.32 -43.90
N ILE A 314 -5.06 -6.98 -43.09
CA ILE A 314 -5.08 -5.84 -42.18
C ILE A 314 -4.71 -4.59 -42.96
N ARG A 315 -5.63 -3.62 -43.00
CA ARG A 315 -5.46 -2.35 -43.73
C ARG A 315 -4.25 -1.58 -43.19
N LEU A 316 -3.55 -0.88 -44.09
CA LEU A 316 -2.36 -0.10 -43.72
C LEU A 316 -2.64 0.96 -42.65
N ARG A 317 -3.79 1.63 -42.72
CA ARG A 317 -4.25 2.57 -41.68
C ARG A 317 -4.40 1.92 -40.30
N SER A 318 -4.80 0.65 -40.24
CA SER A 318 -4.93 -0.09 -38.98
C SER A 318 -3.57 -0.43 -38.41
N LYS A 319 -2.65 -0.87 -39.28
CA LYS A 319 -1.25 -1.07 -38.91
C LYS A 319 -0.66 0.21 -38.32
N PHE A 320 -0.77 1.35 -38.99
CA PHE A 320 -0.28 2.62 -38.45
C PHE A 320 -0.97 3.05 -37.15
N ALA A 321 -2.27 2.78 -36.99
CA ALA A 321 -2.95 3.09 -35.74
C ALA A 321 -2.42 2.25 -34.56
N PHE A 322 -2.23 0.94 -34.74
CA PHE A 322 -1.61 0.09 -33.72
C PHE A 322 -0.14 0.45 -33.47
N LEU A 323 0.61 0.78 -34.52
CA LEU A 323 1.98 1.31 -34.37
C LEU A 323 2.00 2.60 -33.55
N GLY A 324 1.04 3.50 -33.75
CA GLY A 324 0.91 4.72 -32.98
C GLY A 324 0.71 4.47 -31.48
N ILE A 325 -0.11 3.47 -31.11
CA ILE A 325 -0.27 3.08 -29.70
C ILE A 325 1.04 2.50 -29.14
N ILE A 326 1.71 1.61 -29.89
CA ILE A 326 3.01 1.05 -29.48
C ILE A 326 4.03 2.17 -29.24
N VAL A 327 4.17 3.10 -30.19
CA VAL A 327 5.09 4.23 -30.09
C VAL A 327 4.73 5.12 -28.91
N PHE A 328 3.44 5.40 -28.67
CA PHE A 328 3.01 6.19 -27.52
C PHE A 328 3.34 5.53 -26.18
N LEU A 329 3.09 4.21 -26.04
CA LEU A 329 3.42 3.46 -24.82
C LEU A 329 4.93 3.38 -24.60
N ILE A 330 5.71 3.10 -25.65
CA ILE A 330 7.17 3.10 -25.59
C ILE A 330 7.68 4.49 -25.21
N ALA A 331 7.27 5.53 -25.93
CA ALA A 331 7.66 6.91 -25.63
C ALA A 331 7.29 7.30 -24.20
N SER A 332 6.22 6.75 -23.65
CA SER A 332 5.85 6.99 -22.26
C SER A 332 6.88 6.46 -21.27
N PHE A 333 7.50 5.31 -21.53
CA PHE A 333 8.56 4.77 -20.67
C PHE A 333 9.79 5.69 -20.62
N TYR A 334 10.12 6.31 -21.76
CA TYR A 334 11.32 7.11 -21.92
C TYR A 334 11.13 8.59 -21.61
N LEU A 335 9.94 9.17 -21.84
CA LEU A 335 9.67 10.60 -21.64
C LEU A 335 9.03 10.84 -20.28
N GLN A 336 9.72 11.58 -19.42
CA GLN A 336 9.30 11.81 -18.03
C GLN A 336 7.90 12.43 -17.93
N ALA A 337 7.56 13.35 -18.84
CA ALA A 337 6.24 13.99 -18.85
C ALA A 337 5.10 13.01 -19.13
N LEU A 338 5.33 12.03 -20.00
CA LEU A 338 4.35 10.98 -20.29
C LEU A 338 4.32 9.94 -19.18
N ASP A 339 5.48 9.56 -18.63
CA ASP A 339 5.56 8.66 -17.48
C ASP A 339 4.77 9.22 -16.27
N LEU A 340 4.95 10.51 -15.95
CA LEU A 340 4.19 11.19 -14.90
C LEU A 340 2.70 11.31 -15.23
N LEU A 341 2.33 11.50 -16.50
CA LEU A 341 0.93 11.54 -16.93
C LEU A 341 0.21 10.25 -16.56
N TRP A 342 0.83 9.10 -16.83
CA TRP A 342 0.28 7.80 -16.47
C TRP A 342 0.23 7.54 -14.97
N GLN A 343 0.86 8.39 -14.16
CA GLN A 343 0.96 8.22 -12.72
C GLN A 343 0.20 9.33 -11.96
N GLY A 344 -0.63 10.10 -12.67
CA GLY A 344 -1.45 11.15 -12.08
C GLY A 344 -0.65 12.39 -11.69
N MET A 345 0.47 12.65 -12.39
CA MET A 345 1.43 13.72 -12.12
C MET A 345 2.11 13.62 -10.75
N HIS A 346 2.24 12.38 -10.25
CA HIS A 346 2.99 12.06 -9.04
C HIS A 346 3.91 10.87 -9.33
N SER A 347 5.22 11.08 -9.20
CA SER A 347 6.20 10.00 -9.33
C SER A 347 6.05 9.03 -8.15
N PRO A 348 5.93 7.71 -8.38
CA PRO A 348 5.95 6.74 -7.30
C PRO A 348 7.38 6.54 -6.77
N ASN A 349 7.49 6.11 -5.52
CA ASN A 349 8.79 5.77 -4.94
C ASN A 349 9.33 4.43 -5.47
N MET A 350 8.45 3.46 -5.70
CA MET A 350 8.78 2.09 -6.13
C MET A 350 7.66 1.53 -7.01
N PHE A 351 7.92 0.39 -7.65
CA PHE A 351 7.06 -0.21 -8.67
C PHE A 351 6.81 0.80 -9.79
N LEU A 352 7.89 1.22 -10.47
CA LEU A 352 7.86 2.22 -11.53
C LEU A 352 7.07 1.71 -12.76
N HIS A 353 6.66 2.65 -13.63
CA HIS A 353 5.97 2.36 -14.88
C HIS A 353 4.73 1.46 -14.72
N ARG A 354 3.87 1.77 -13.74
CA ARG A 354 2.71 0.93 -13.37
C ARG A 354 1.70 0.67 -14.49
N TYR A 355 1.80 1.40 -15.60
CA TYR A 355 0.99 1.23 -16.80
C TYR A 355 1.63 0.27 -17.84
N ALA A 356 2.82 -0.27 -17.59
CA ALA A 356 3.57 -1.13 -18.52
C ALA A 356 2.78 -2.36 -19.00
N PHE A 357 1.87 -2.87 -18.17
CA PHE A 357 0.99 -3.97 -18.54
C PHE A 357 0.09 -3.67 -19.76
N LEU A 358 -0.19 -2.39 -20.06
CA LEU A 358 -0.96 -2.00 -21.24
C LEU A 358 -0.23 -2.36 -22.54
N PHE A 359 1.11 -2.28 -22.52
CA PHE A 359 1.94 -2.76 -23.63
C PHE A 359 1.78 -4.28 -23.78
N SER A 360 1.92 -5.05 -22.70
CA SER A 360 1.76 -6.51 -22.72
C SER A 360 0.35 -6.94 -23.19
N LEU A 361 -0.70 -6.23 -22.73
CA LEU A 361 -2.07 -6.45 -23.18
C LEU A 361 -2.22 -6.19 -24.68
N LEU A 362 -1.63 -5.10 -25.19
CA LEU A 362 -1.66 -4.78 -26.62
C LEU A 362 -0.95 -5.86 -27.46
N ILE A 363 0.22 -6.32 -27.02
CA ILE A 363 0.97 -7.41 -27.65
C ILE A 363 0.11 -8.68 -27.74
N VAL A 364 -0.57 -9.06 -26.66
CA VAL A 364 -1.47 -10.22 -26.63
C VAL A 364 -2.63 -10.09 -27.63
N ILE A 365 -3.29 -8.92 -27.67
CA ILE A 365 -4.40 -8.68 -28.60
C ILE A 365 -3.91 -8.73 -30.06
N MET A 366 -2.78 -8.09 -30.37
CA MET A 366 -2.19 -8.11 -31.70
C MET A 366 -1.77 -9.54 -32.10
N ALA A 367 -1.23 -10.31 -31.16
CA ALA A 367 -0.87 -11.70 -31.41
C ALA A 367 -2.09 -12.56 -31.77
N LEU A 368 -3.22 -12.40 -31.08
CA LEU A 368 -4.47 -13.09 -31.39
C LEU A 368 -5.03 -12.68 -32.76
N GLU A 369 -4.93 -11.39 -33.10
CA GLU A 369 -5.34 -10.86 -34.40
C GLU A 369 -4.53 -11.51 -35.54
N THR A 370 -3.21 -11.61 -35.37
CA THR A 370 -2.31 -12.30 -36.30
C THR A 370 -2.62 -13.79 -36.39
N LEU A 371 -2.80 -14.49 -35.26
CA LEU A 371 -3.11 -15.91 -35.23
C LEU A 371 -4.42 -16.23 -35.96
N SER A 372 -5.42 -15.35 -35.88
CA SER A 372 -6.70 -15.53 -36.60
C SER A 372 -6.55 -15.46 -38.13
N ARG A 373 -5.40 -14.99 -38.61
CA ARG A 373 -5.00 -14.83 -40.02
C ARG A 373 -3.72 -15.61 -40.35
N TRP A 374 -3.45 -16.69 -39.61
CA TRP A 374 -2.21 -17.48 -39.75
C TRP A 374 -1.88 -17.87 -41.19
N ASN A 375 -2.91 -18.17 -42.00
CA ASN A 375 -2.75 -18.59 -43.40
C ASN A 375 -2.11 -17.52 -44.31
N GLU A 376 -2.03 -16.26 -43.89
CA GLU A 376 -1.38 -15.18 -44.65
C GLU A 376 0.13 -15.09 -44.39
N ILE A 377 0.63 -15.79 -43.38
CA ILE A 377 2.01 -15.72 -42.92
C ILE A 377 2.89 -16.59 -43.83
N LYS A 378 4.01 -16.01 -44.27
CA LYS A 378 5.01 -16.67 -45.10
C LYS A 378 6.29 -16.90 -44.30
N THR A 379 7.09 -17.87 -44.71
CA THR A 379 8.35 -18.22 -44.05
C THR A 379 9.29 -17.02 -43.93
N TRP A 380 9.37 -16.16 -44.96
CA TRP A 380 10.19 -14.95 -44.90
C TRP A 380 9.75 -13.95 -43.82
N HIS A 381 8.45 -13.82 -43.53
CA HIS A 381 8.01 -12.95 -42.43
C HIS A 381 8.55 -13.45 -41.08
N ILE A 382 8.51 -14.77 -40.85
CA ILE A 382 9.04 -15.41 -39.65
C ILE A 382 10.56 -15.18 -39.57
N LEU A 383 11.30 -15.47 -40.65
CA LEU A 383 12.76 -15.31 -40.68
C LEU A 383 13.19 -13.86 -40.44
N THR A 384 12.54 -12.88 -41.07
CA THR A 384 12.84 -11.45 -40.88
C THR A 384 12.63 -11.02 -39.44
N ILE A 385 11.55 -11.47 -38.80
CA ILE A 385 11.23 -11.07 -37.42
C ILE A 385 12.14 -11.79 -36.42
N SER A 386 12.43 -13.07 -36.64
CA SER A 386 13.43 -13.78 -35.84
C SER A 386 14.80 -13.11 -35.95
N LEU A 387 15.24 -12.72 -37.16
CA LEU A 387 16.50 -11.99 -37.33
C LEU A 387 16.48 -10.63 -36.62
N PHE A 388 15.38 -9.88 -36.72
CA PHE A 388 15.21 -8.61 -36.02
C PHE A 388 15.32 -8.76 -34.50
N LEU A 389 14.63 -9.74 -33.92
CA LEU A 389 14.68 -10.02 -32.48
C LEU A 389 16.07 -10.50 -32.04
N ILE A 390 16.71 -11.40 -32.82
CA ILE A 390 18.08 -11.86 -32.56
C ILE A 390 19.05 -10.68 -32.56
N LEU A 391 19.00 -9.79 -33.56
CA LEU A 391 19.86 -8.63 -33.62
C LEU A 391 19.63 -7.67 -32.45
N GLY A 392 18.38 -7.43 -32.05
CA GLY A 392 18.06 -6.60 -30.90
C GLY A 392 18.56 -7.19 -29.57
N PHE A 393 18.37 -8.51 -29.36
CA PHE A 393 18.88 -9.20 -28.19
C PHE A 393 20.42 -9.23 -28.16
N LEU A 394 21.08 -9.54 -29.28
CA LEU A 394 22.55 -9.49 -29.36
C LEU A 394 23.08 -8.07 -29.13
N SER A 395 22.42 -7.05 -29.69
CA SER A 395 22.79 -5.65 -29.46
C SER A 395 22.71 -5.28 -27.98
N THR A 396 21.71 -5.79 -27.25
CA THR A 396 21.59 -5.59 -25.80
C THR A 396 22.83 -6.10 -25.05
N LEU A 397 23.38 -7.24 -25.47
CA LEU A 397 24.55 -7.86 -24.81
C LEU A 397 25.87 -7.13 -25.07
N VAL A 398 25.94 -6.27 -26.09
CA VAL A 398 27.14 -5.48 -26.40
C VAL A 398 27.32 -4.30 -25.42
N PHE A 399 26.26 -3.84 -24.77
CA PHE A 399 26.31 -2.69 -23.85
C PHE A 399 26.40 -3.14 -22.38
N ASP A 400 27.30 -2.54 -21.60
CA ASP A 400 27.57 -2.91 -20.19
C ASP A 400 26.45 -2.51 -19.20
N HIS A 401 25.36 -1.89 -19.66
CA HIS A 401 24.28 -1.39 -18.79
C HIS A 401 23.35 -2.50 -18.27
N TYR A 402 23.28 -3.66 -18.94
CA TYR A 402 22.26 -4.69 -18.70
C TYR A 402 22.75 -5.88 -17.86
N LYS A 403 23.49 -5.61 -16.77
CA LYS A 403 24.15 -6.66 -15.95
C LYS A 403 23.19 -7.67 -15.30
N TYR A 404 21.91 -7.34 -15.21
CA TYR A 404 20.85 -8.24 -14.72
C TYR A 404 20.40 -9.29 -15.77
N VAL A 405 20.80 -9.15 -17.03
CA VAL A 405 20.59 -10.17 -18.08
C VAL A 405 21.74 -11.17 -17.99
N MET A 406 21.56 -12.24 -17.21
CA MET A 406 22.60 -13.24 -17.01
C MET A 406 22.63 -14.27 -18.14
N THR A 407 23.69 -15.08 -18.19
CA THR A 407 23.89 -16.14 -19.19
C THR A 407 22.70 -17.11 -19.26
N SER A 408 22.02 -17.39 -18.14
CA SER A 408 20.83 -18.26 -18.12
C SER A 408 19.65 -17.64 -18.88
N GLN A 409 19.34 -16.35 -18.68
CA GLN A 409 18.31 -15.63 -19.44
C GLN A 409 18.63 -15.61 -20.93
N VAL A 410 19.90 -15.40 -21.29
CA VAL A 410 20.37 -15.43 -22.68
C VAL A 410 20.13 -16.81 -23.30
N MET A 411 20.63 -17.88 -22.66
CA MET A 411 20.47 -19.25 -23.14
C MET A 411 18.99 -19.62 -23.30
N LEU A 412 18.17 -19.35 -22.29
CA LEU A 412 16.72 -19.64 -22.33
C LEU A 412 16.04 -18.90 -23.49
N THR A 413 16.36 -17.62 -23.69
CA THR A 413 15.78 -16.79 -24.75
C THR A 413 16.10 -17.34 -26.13
N PHE A 414 17.36 -17.72 -26.39
CA PHE A 414 17.74 -18.30 -27.68
C PHE A 414 17.22 -19.73 -27.86
N LEU A 415 17.11 -20.54 -26.80
CA LEU A 415 16.53 -21.88 -26.88
C LEU A 415 15.03 -21.86 -27.19
N PHE A 416 14.25 -21.05 -26.47
CA PHE A 416 12.83 -20.87 -26.78
C PHE A 416 12.64 -20.19 -28.14
N GLY A 417 13.45 -19.18 -28.46
CA GLY A 417 13.43 -18.52 -29.77
C GLY A 417 13.69 -19.49 -30.93
N LEU A 418 14.66 -20.39 -30.79
CA LEU A 418 14.95 -21.44 -31.77
C LEU A 418 13.79 -22.44 -31.88
N ALA A 419 13.23 -22.88 -30.76
CA ALA A 419 12.05 -23.76 -30.75
C ALA A 419 10.87 -23.12 -31.48
N TYR A 420 10.57 -21.84 -31.22
CA TYR A 420 9.50 -21.11 -31.89
C TYR A 420 9.77 -20.86 -33.37
N LEU A 421 11.02 -20.63 -33.76
CA LEU A 421 11.42 -20.53 -35.16
C LEU A 421 11.13 -21.86 -35.89
N ILE A 422 11.59 -22.99 -35.34
CA ILE A 422 11.38 -24.33 -35.91
C ILE A 422 9.87 -24.64 -36.02
N LEU A 423 9.12 -24.44 -34.93
CA LEU A 423 7.69 -24.69 -34.89
C LEU A 423 6.94 -23.81 -35.90
N SER A 424 7.30 -22.52 -36.00
CA SER A 424 6.65 -21.59 -36.93
C SER A 424 6.96 -21.94 -38.39
N ILE A 425 8.19 -22.34 -38.72
CA ILE A 425 8.54 -22.82 -40.07
C ILE A 425 7.76 -24.10 -40.40
N ASN A 426 7.70 -25.04 -39.45
CA ASN A 426 6.93 -26.27 -39.60
C ASN A 426 5.46 -25.98 -39.94
N SER A 427 4.84 -24.98 -39.34
CA SER A 427 3.43 -24.65 -39.62
C SER A 427 3.15 -24.30 -41.10
N ILE A 428 4.18 -23.94 -41.86
CA ILE A 428 4.09 -23.62 -43.29
C ILE A 428 4.58 -24.80 -44.14
N ARG A 429 5.63 -25.49 -43.69
CA ARG A 429 6.26 -26.61 -44.42
C ARG A 429 5.63 -27.98 -44.13
N ASN A 430 4.78 -28.08 -43.11
CA ASN A 430 4.07 -29.28 -42.68
C ASN A 430 4.97 -30.51 -42.44
N TRP A 431 6.13 -30.34 -41.77
CA TRP A 431 7.00 -31.46 -41.39
C TRP A 431 6.32 -32.41 -40.39
N ILE A 432 5.49 -31.86 -39.50
CA ILE A 432 4.59 -32.58 -38.60
C ILE A 432 3.14 -32.12 -38.79
N SER A 433 2.20 -32.94 -38.29
CA SER A 433 0.78 -32.60 -38.37
C SER A 433 0.45 -31.30 -37.62
N ASN A 434 -0.52 -30.53 -38.13
CA ASN A 434 -0.96 -29.29 -37.49
C ASN A 434 -1.45 -29.51 -36.04
N HIS A 435 -2.06 -30.68 -35.77
CA HIS A 435 -2.48 -31.04 -34.42
C HIS A 435 -1.29 -31.17 -33.46
N LEU A 436 -0.22 -31.86 -33.89
CA LEU A 436 1.00 -31.99 -33.09
C LEU A 436 1.70 -30.64 -32.91
N PHE A 437 1.75 -29.81 -33.95
CA PHE A 437 2.28 -28.45 -33.88
C PHE A 437 1.58 -27.61 -32.80
N VAL A 438 0.24 -27.60 -32.77
CA VAL A 438 -0.51 -26.83 -31.76
C VAL A 438 -0.25 -27.35 -30.34
N ILE A 439 -0.13 -28.68 -30.15
CA ILE A 439 0.23 -29.26 -28.84
C ILE A 439 1.62 -28.81 -28.42
N LEU A 440 2.62 -28.93 -29.29
CA LEU A 440 4.00 -28.55 -28.96
C LEU A 440 4.09 -27.05 -28.67
N LEU A 441 3.44 -26.22 -29.48
CA LEU A 441 3.39 -24.77 -29.23
C LEU A 441 2.79 -24.46 -27.86
N PHE A 442 1.68 -25.13 -27.50
CA PHE A 442 1.08 -24.99 -26.18
C PHE A 442 2.02 -25.41 -25.05
N ILE A 443 2.73 -26.54 -25.20
CA ILE A 443 3.71 -27.00 -24.20
C ILE A 443 4.84 -25.97 -24.05
N PHE A 444 5.49 -25.56 -25.13
CA PHE A 444 6.60 -24.60 -25.09
C PHE A 444 6.18 -23.26 -24.48
N MET A 445 5.03 -22.70 -24.88
CA MET A 445 4.55 -21.44 -24.31
C MET A 445 4.17 -21.55 -22.84
N THR A 446 3.60 -22.68 -22.42
CA THR A 446 3.25 -22.93 -21.01
C THR A 446 4.52 -23.07 -20.16
N VAL A 447 5.53 -23.79 -20.66
CA VAL A 447 6.82 -23.95 -19.98
C VAL A 447 7.59 -22.63 -19.94
N GLU A 448 7.65 -21.87 -21.04
CA GLU A 448 8.26 -20.53 -21.09
C GLU A 448 7.64 -19.59 -20.05
N ALA A 449 6.30 -19.54 -19.99
CA ALA A 449 5.58 -18.72 -19.02
C ALA A 449 5.89 -19.13 -17.57
N GLY A 450 5.94 -20.43 -17.27
CA GLY A 450 6.31 -20.94 -15.95
C GLY A 450 7.76 -20.66 -15.58
N VAL A 451 8.70 -20.82 -16.51
CA VAL A 451 10.12 -20.49 -16.32
C VAL A 451 10.30 -19.00 -16.08
N ASN A 452 9.66 -18.15 -16.88
CA ASN A 452 9.70 -16.71 -16.67
C ASN A 452 9.17 -16.35 -15.28
N ALA A 453 7.99 -16.85 -14.92
CA ALA A 453 7.40 -16.63 -13.60
C ALA A 453 8.34 -17.05 -12.46
N LEU A 454 9.01 -18.21 -12.57
CA LEU A 454 9.99 -18.66 -11.58
C LEU A 454 11.09 -17.63 -11.36
N TYR A 455 11.69 -17.10 -12.43
CA TYR A 455 12.73 -16.09 -12.32
C TYR A 455 12.21 -14.76 -11.76
N GLN A 456 10.98 -14.35 -12.11
CA GLN A 456 10.38 -13.15 -11.53
C GLN A 456 10.19 -13.31 -10.01
N VAL A 457 9.62 -14.43 -9.55
CA VAL A 457 9.42 -14.70 -8.11
C VAL A 457 10.75 -14.85 -7.37
N GLN A 458 11.78 -15.45 -7.99
CA GLN A 458 13.13 -15.50 -7.41
C GLN A 458 13.77 -14.12 -7.32
N GLY A 459 13.51 -13.23 -8.29
CA GLY A 459 13.87 -11.82 -8.25
C GLY A 459 13.26 -11.11 -7.04
N VAL A 460 11.93 -11.25 -6.88
CA VAL A 460 11.21 -10.73 -5.70
C VAL A 460 11.77 -11.30 -4.41
N GLN A 461 12.02 -12.61 -4.34
CA GLN A 461 12.62 -13.26 -3.16
C GLN A 461 13.98 -12.64 -2.82
N LYS A 462 14.84 -12.42 -3.82
CA LYS A 462 16.18 -11.86 -3.60
C LYS A 462 16.12 -10.41 -3.15
N GLU A 463 15.20 -9.63 -3.69
CA GLU A 463 15.09 -8.19 -3.45
C GLU A 463 14.33 -7.85 -2.16
N TRP A 464 13.16 -8.45 -1.97
CA TRP A 464 12.24 -8.10 -0.89
C TRP A 464 12.28 -9.05 0.30
N ASN A 465 12.78 -10.27 0.06
CA ASN A 465 12.65 -11.40 0.96
C ASN A 465 11.19 -11.77 1.30
N PHE A 466 10.92 -13.07 1.43
CA PHE A 466 9.63 -13.54 1.90
C PHE A 466 9.71 -13.83 3.40
N ALA A 467 8.83 -13.23 4.18
CA ALA A 467 8.88 -13.27 5.64
C ALA A 467 8.75 -14.70 6.17
N SER A 468 9.52 -14.99 7.23
CA SER A 468 9.45 -16.27 7.95
C SER A 468 8.10 -16.44 8.64
N ARG A 469 7.51 -17.63 8.48
CA ARG A 469 6.29 -18.04 9.19
C ARG A 469 6.52 -18.11 10.69
N ASP A 470 7.69 -18.57 11.13
CA ASP A 470 8.00 -18.72 12.55
C ASP A 470 8.11 -17.35 13.23
N TYR A 471 8.74 -16.39 12.55
CA TYR A 471 8.77 -15.00 13.03
C TYR A 471 7.35 -14.43 13.11
N TYR A 472 6.56 -14.53 12.04
CA TYR A 472 5.15 -14.09 12.03
C TYR A 472 4.33 -14.72 13.17
N ASN A 473 4.44 -16.04 13.36
CA ASN A 473 3.72 -16.77 14.39
C ASN A 473 4.18 -16.35 15.80
N THR A 474 5.47 -16.07 15.99
CA THR A 474 6.01 -15.57 17.26
C THR A 474 5.37 -14.23 17.63
N GLN A 475 5.28 -13.30 16.68
CA GLN A 475 4.61 -12.01 16.89
C GLN A 475 3.12 -12.20 17.18
N VAL A 476 2.42 -13.06 16.43
CA VAL A 476 0.99 -13.36 16.67
C VAL A 476 0.76 -13.97 18.06
N ASN A 477 1.53 -15.00 18.44
CA ASN A 477 1.40 -15.66 19.74
C ASN A 477 1.70 -14.69 20.91
N SER A 478 2.51 -13.65 20.67
CA SER A 478 2.82 -12.61 21.67
C SER A 478 1.73 -11.53 21.74
N LEU A 479 1.31 -10.99 20.60
CA LEU A 479 0.47 -9.78 20.53
C LEU A 479 -1.03 -10.05 20.55
N GLU A 480 -1.49 -11.17 19.98
CA GLU A 480 -2.92 -11.49 19.93
C GLU A 480 -3.56 -11.70 21.32
N PRO A 481 -2.94 -12.44 22.27
CA PRO A 481 -3.47 -12.53 23.63
C PRO A 481 -3.54 -11.17 24.35
N ILE A 482 -2.55 -10.30 24.10
CA ILE A 482 -2.50 -8.94 24.66
C ILE A 482 -3.63 -8.08 24.10
N ALA A 483 -3.84 -8.12 22.79
CA ALA A 483 -4.92 -7.40 22.13
C ALA A 483 -6.31 -7.86 22.61
N ASN A 484 -6.50 -9.18 22.76
CA ASN A 484 -7.73 -9.73 23.33
C ASN A 484 -7.95 -9.23 24.76
N LYS A 485 -6.90 -9.16 25.59
CA LYS A 485 -7.01 -8.63 26.94
C LYS A 485 -7.33 -7.13 26.96
N VAL A 486 -6.74 -6.34 26.06
CA VAL A 486 -7.07 -4.91 25.88
C VAL A 486 -8.55 -4.74 25.56
N ASN A 487 -9.08 -5.53 24.64
CA ASN A 487 -10.49 -5.49 24.24
C ASN A 487 -11.41 -5.89 25.41
N GLU A 488 -11.04 -6.92 26.17
CA GLU A 488 -11.76 -7.34 27.39
C GLU A 488 -11.79 -6.23 28.44
N LEU A 489 -10.64 -5.61 28.74
CA LEU A 489 -10.52 -4.55 29.75
C LEU A 489 -11.24 -3.26 29.34
N SER A 490 -11.28 -2.96 28.05
CA SER A 490 -11.90 -1.73 27.52
C SER A 490 -13.41 -1.87 27.37
N GLY A 491 -13.90 -3.07 27.01
CA GLY A 491 -15.30 -3.29 26.67
C GLY A 491 -15.76 -2.33 25.58
N SER A 492 -16.83 -1.57 25.82
CA SER A 492 -17.29 -0.50 24.92
C SER A 492 -16.59 0.84 25.14
N THR A 493 -15.84 1.01 26.24
CA THR A 493 -15.16 2.27 26.56
C THR A 493 -14.01 2.48 25.59
N PHE A 494 -13.90 3.69 25.05
CA PHE A 494 -12.81 4.01 24.15
C PHE A 494 -11.47 4.01 24.90
N ALA A 495 -10.49 3.29 24.35
CA ALA A 495 -9.11 3.28 24.78
C ALA A 495 -8.22 3.09 23.56
N ARG A 496 -7.05 3.75 23.52
CA ARG A 496 -5.97 3.41 22.59
C ARG A 496 -4.91 2.57 23.26
N THR A 497 -4.26 1.77 22.43
CA THR A 497 -3.13 0.92 22.77
C THR A 497 -2.10 1.07 21.67
N ASP A 498 -0.83 1.19 22.05
CA ASP A 498 0.28 1.12 21.12
C ASP A 498 1.44 0.30 21.72
N ASN A 499 2.32 -0.13 20.82
CA ASN A 499 3.46 -0.97 21.13
C ASN A 499 4.75 -0.14 21.13
N THR A 500 5.57 -0.28 22.17
CA THR A 500 6.87 0.40 22.25
C THR A 500 7.90 -0.24 21.31
N VAL A 501 7.69 -1.50 20.92
CA VAL A 501 8.51 -2.26 19.97
C VAL A 501 7.56 -2.95 18.98
N PRO A 502 6.98 -2.20 18.01
CA PRO A 502 5.99 -2.73 17.08
C PRO A 502 6.56 -3.82 16.15
N ASP A 503 5.73 -4.80 15.78
CA ASP A 503 6.02 -5.71 14.66
C ASP A 503 5.91 -4.93 13.34
N THR A 504 4.80 -4.20 13.19
CA THR A 504 4.54 -3.31 12.06
C THR A 504 3.86 -2.01 12.52
N ALA A 505 3.80 -1.00 11.66
CA ALA A 505 3.03 0.22 11.94
C ALA A 505 1.52 -0.04 12.11
N ASN A 506 1.05 -1.18 11.58
CA ASN A 506 -0.36 -1.51 11.40
C ASN A 506 -0.83 -2.61 12.38
N ASP A 507 -0.11 -2.82 13.48
CA ASP A 507 -0.45 -3.80 14.52
C ASP A 507 -1.88 -3.59 15.05
N GLY A 508 -2.33 -2.34 15.18
CA GLY A 508 -3.71 -2.03 15.57
C GLY A 508 -4.76 -2.61 14.62
N MET A 509 -4.55 -2.52 13.30
CA MET A 509 -5.42 -3.15 12.29
C MET A 509 -5.34 -4.68 12.37
N LYS A 510 -4.12 -5.22 12.47
CA LYS A 510 -3.85 -6.66 12.47
C LYS A 510 -4.50 -7.37 13.66
N TYR A 511 -4.37 -6.80 14.86
CA TYR A 511 -4.80 -7.40 16.12
C TYR A 511 -6.07 -6.79 16.73
N ASN A 512 -6.71 -5.86 16.03
CA ASN A 512 -8.01 -5.27 16.39
C ASN A 512 -8.02 -4.47 17.70
N PHE A 513 -7.12 -3.50 17.83
CA PHE A 513 -7.16 -2.50 18.90
C PHE A 513 -6.98 -1.09 18.33
N ASN A 514 -7.52 -0.07 19.01
CA ASN A 514 -7.39 1.32 18.55
C ASN A 514 -5.95 1.79 18.72
N ALA A 515 -5.36 2.36 17.68
CA ALA A 515 -3.94 2.70 17.66
C ALA A 515 -3.72 4.12 17.10
N LEU A 516 -2.60 4.71 17.49
CA LEU A 516 -2.04 5.92 16.92
C LEU A 516 -1.19 5.58 15.69
N SER A 517 -0.40 4.50 15.75
CA SER A 517 0.53 4.13 14.68
C SER A 517 -0.18 3.77 13.36
N GLN A 518 0.48 4.04 12.24
CA GLN A 518 -0.03 3.79 10.89
C GLN A 518 1.08 3.76 9.85
N PHE A 519 0.92 2.89 8.84
CA PHE A 519 1.62 2.99 7.55
C PHE A 519 0.65 2.74 6.39
N THR A 520 0.29 3.78 5.64
CA THR A 520 -0.56 3.66 4.43
C THR A 520 -0.56 4.93 3.57
N SER A 521 -0.83 4.73 2.27
CA SER A 521 -1.08 5.78 1.27
C SER A 521 -2.28 6.67 1.56
N VAL A 522 -3.33 6.15 2.20
CA VAL A 522 -4.54 6.93 2.54
C VAL A 522 -4.51 7.27 4.03
N ARG A 523 -4.33 8.54 4.35
CA ARG A 523 -4.10 9.05 5.71
C ARG A 523 -4.65 10.46 5.87
N ASN A 524 -4.65 10.99 7.09
CA ASN A 524 -4.92 12.41 7.34
C ASN A 524 -3.60 13.17 7.52
N SER A 525 -3.06 13.77 6.45
CA SER A 525 -1.76 14.47 6.51
C SER A 525 -1.75 15.65 7.49
N ASN A 526 -2.89 16.33 7.67
CA ASN A 526 -3.00 17.44 8.61
C ASN A 526 -2.79 16.95 10.05
N ALA A 527 -3.46 15.87 10.45
CA ALA A 527 -3.28 15.28 11.76
C ALA A 527 -1.83 14.77 11.94
N SER A 528 -1.27 14.05 10.97
CA SER A 528 0.11 13.57 11.02
C SER A 528 1.13 14.72 11.11
N SER A 529 0.89 15.83 10.41
CA SER A 529 1.74 17.04 10.52
C SER A 529 1.73 17.62 11.93
N ILE A 530 0.58 17.65 12.60
CA ILE A 530 0.48 18.06 14.00
C ILE A 530 1.20 17.08 14.92
N MET A 531 1.09 15.77 14.65
CA MET A 531 1.84 14.76 15.40
C MET A 531 3.36 14.94 15.25
N ARG A 532 3.85 15.29 14.04
CA ARG A 532 5.26 15.66 13.82
C ARG A 532 5.68 16.81 14.70
N GLN A 533 4.87 17.87 14.73
CA GLN A 533 5.14 19.07 15.54
C GLN A 533 5.09 18.79 17.05
N LEU A 534 4.46 17.70 17.46
CA LEU A 534 4.45 17.22 18.85
C LEU A 534 5.61 16.23 19.15
N GLY A 535 6.46 15.92 18.17
CA GLY A 535 7.66 15.08 18.35
C GLY A 535 7.46 13.60 18.05
N PHE A 536 6.30 13.18 17.54
CA PHE A 536 6.10 11.85 16.97
C PHE A 536 6.85 11.73 15.65
N HIS A 537 7.26 10.52 15.30
CA HIS A 537 7.91 10.28 14.02
C HIS A 537 6.89 10.21 12.88
N THR A 538 7.21 10.96 11.83
CA THR A 538 6.56 10.83 10.53
C THR A 538 7.47 11.30 9.41
N ASP A 539 7.33 10.67 8.25
CA ASP A 539 8.07 11.01 7.02
C ASP A 539 7.54 12.30 6.38
N SER A 540 8.26 12.81 5.37
CA SER A 540 7.89 14.04 4.66
C SER A 540 6.53 13.93 3.98
N THR A 541 6.19 12.72 3.52
CA THR A 541 4.91 12.36 2.94
C THR A 541 3.88 12.01 4.00
N TYR A 542 4.16 12.01 5.31
CA TYR A 542 3.21 11.70 6.37
C TYR A 542 2.56 10.29 6.35
N LEU A 543 3.06 9.38 5.51
CA LEU A 543 2.57 8.00 5.31
C LEU A 543 2.82 7.12 6.53
N ASN A 544 3.94 7.37 7.20
CA ASN A 544 4.36 6.68 8.40
C ASN A 544 4.06 7.56 9.61
N LEU A 545 3.23 7.08 10.53
CA LEU A 545 3.05 7.68 11.86
C LEU A 545 3.44 6.63 12.90
N ARG A 546 4.42 6.93 13.75
CA ARG A 546 4.97 5.96 14.70
C ARG A 546 4.82 6.44 16.15
N TYR A 547 4.40 5.52 17.01
CA TYR A 547 4.25 5.75 18.45
C TYR A 547 5.56 5.79 19.26
N PRO A 548 6.54 4.88 19.08
CA PRO A 548 7.68 4.81 19.99
C PRO A 548 8.49 6.12 19.99
N GLY A 549 9.18 6.43 21.09
CA GLY A 549 9.96 7.66 21.22
C GLY A 549 9.14 8.91 21.61
N ASN A 550 8.16 8.73 22.49
CA ASN A 550 7.20 9.75 22.95
C ASN A 550 7.29 10.02 24.48
N THR A 551 6.67 11.11 24.95
CA THR A 551 6.53 11.52 26.35
C THR A 551 5.23 11.01 26.98
N ILE A 552 5.22 10.85 28.32
CA ILE A 552 4.00 10.49 29.07
C ILE A 552 2.93 11.57 29.00
N LEU A 553 3.32 12.81 28.71
CA LEU A 553 2.37 13.91 28.52
C LEU A 553 1.49 13.63 27.29
N MET A 554 2.10 13.26 26.17
CA MET A 554 1.36 12.94 24.95
C MET A 554 0.69 11.56 25.04
N ASP A 555 1.27 10.58 25.73
CA ASP A 555 0.58 9.31 26.01
C ASP A 555 -0.78 9.58 26.67
N SER A 556 -0.81 10.48 27.65
CA SER A 556 -2.06 10.80 28.34
C SER A 556 -3.05 11.57 27.46
N ILE A 557 -2.60 12.62 26.75
CA ILE A 557 -3.44 13.46 25.87
C ILE A 557 -4.06 12.66 24.72
N PHE A 558 -3.32 11.74 24.11
CA PHE A 558 -3.80 10.95 22.97
C PHE A 558 -4.56 9.67 23.37
N ALA A 559 -5.03 9.60 24.63
CA ALA A 559 -5.80 8.48 25.15
C ALA A 559 -5.09 7.12 25.04
N ILE A 560 -3.75 7.12 25.11
CA ILE A 560 -2.94 5.91 25.18
C ILE A 560 -3.12 5.31 26.57
N LYS A 561 -4.16 4.48 26.69
CA LYS A 561 -4.58 3.87 27.94
C LYS A 561 -3.72 2.67 28.27
N TYR A 562 -3.27 1.95 27.25
CA TYR A 562 -2.43 0.77 27.41
C TYR A 562 -1.14 0.89 26.59
N ASN A 563 -0.06 0.35 27.12
CA ASN A 563 1.21 0.18 26.42
C ASN A 563 1.58 -1.30 26.42
N ILE A 564 1.88 -1.81 25.24
CA ILE A 564 2.59 -3.08 25.08
C ILE A 564 4.07 -2.74 25.20
N SER A 565 4.60 -2.86 26.41
CA SER A 565 5.96 -2.44 26.76
C SER A 565 6.86 -3.66 26.89
N GLN A 566 7.85 -3.76 26.01
CA GLN A 566 8.92 -4.74 26.13
C GLN A 566 10.21 -3.99 26.48
N ALA A 567 10.87 -4.43 27.56
CA ALA A 567 12.20 -3.98 27.99
C ALA A 567 12.40 -2.50 28.36
N GLN A 568 11.49 -1.56 28.05
CA GLN A 568 11.69 -0.13 28.36
C GLN A 568 11.65 0.19 29.88
N PRO A 569 12.32 1.28 30.32
CA PRO A 569 12.26 1.74 31.70
C PRO A 569 10.84 2.06 32.17
N PRO A 570 10.53 1.94 33.48
CA PRO A 570 9.22 2.29 34.01
C PRO A 570 8.84 3.75 33.71
N LYS A 571 7.63 3.96 33.18
CA LYS A 571 7.02 5.28 32.99
C LYS A 571 6.20 5.66 34.22
N PHE A 572 6.26 6.93 34.65
CA PHE A 572 5.43 7.42 35.74
C PHE A 572 3.94 7.25 35.43
N GLY A 573 3.18 6.68 36.38
CA GLY A 573 1.74 6.46 36.25
C GLY A 573 1.33 5.24 35.42
N PHE A 574 2.29 4.45 34.92
CA PHE A 574 2.04 3.16 34.29
C PHE A 574 2.23 2.02 35.28
N SER A 575 1.29 1.08 35.30
CA SER A 575 1.35 -0.13 36.12
C SER A 575 0.92 -1.35 35.29
N PRO A 576 1.33 -2.58 35.63
CA PRO A 576 0.82 -3.78 34.96
C PRO A 576 -0.71 -3.79 34.91
N ALA A 577 -1.29 -3.98 33.73
CA ALA A 577 -2.75 -4.04 33.54
C ALA A 577 -3.31 -5.43 33.85
N SER A 578 -2.44 -6.43 33.90
CA SER A 578 -2.79 -7.83 34.14
C SER A 578 -1.62 -8.56 34.78
N ASN A 579 -1.91 -9.41 35.77
CA ASN A 579 -0.90 -10.25 36.43
C ASN A 579 -0.34 -11.33 35.49
N SER A 580 -1.11 -11.76 34.48
CA SER A 580 -0.69 -12.81 33.53
C SER A 580 0.07 -12.28 32.32
N LEU A 581 0.01 -10.97 32.05
CA LEU A 581 0.64 -10.32 30.91
C LEU A 581 1.46 -9.12 31.39
N SER A 582 2.67 -9.39 31.89
CA SER A 582 3.55 -8.37 32.48
C SER A 582 3.98 -7.26 31.51
N THR A 583 3.97 -7.53 30.21
CA THR A 583 4.28 -6.56 29.15
C THR A 583 3.14 -5.59 28.88
N LEU A 584 1.90 -5.90 29.29
CA LEU A 584 0.76 -5.01 29.14
C LEU A 584 0.67 -4.09 30.36
N THR A 585 0.88 -2.79 30.14
CA THR A 585 0.79 -1.77 31.19
C THR A 585 -0.36 -0.81 30.92
N GLN A 586 -0.94 -0.25 31.97
CA GLN A 586 -2.05 0.69 31.93
C GLN A 586 -1.61 2.06 32.45
N ASN A 587 -1.92 3.10 31.68
CA ASN A 587 -1.73 4.49 32.08
C ASN A 587 -2.90 4.96 32.96
N SER A 588 -2.61 5.25 34.23
CA SER A 588 -3.59 5.81 35.18
C SER A 588 -4.01 7.24 34.85
N ASN A 589 -3.16 8.00 34.16
CA ASN A 589 -3.33 9.40 33.81
C ASN A 589 -3.89 9.63 32.40
N ALA A 590 -4.09 8.57 31.61
CA ALA A 590 -4.71 8.69 30.29
C ALA A 590 -6.09 9.34 30.37
N ILE A 591 -6.30 10.36 29.53
CA ILE A 591 -7.59 11.00 29.36
C ILE A 591 -8.44 10.20 28.36
N GLY A 592 -9.73 10.52 28.28
CA GLY A 592 -10.61 9.95 27.26
C GLY A 592 -10.28 10.47 25.85
N LEU A 593 -11.04 10.03 24.85
CA LEU A 593 -10.89 10.50 23.46
C LEU A 593 -11.09 12.02 23.30
N GLY A 594 -11.78 12.64 24.26
CA GLY A 594 -11.95 14.08 24.31
C GLY A 594 -11.78 14.68 25.69
N VAL A 595 -11.75 16.01 25.70
CA VAL A 595 -11.70 16.83 26.91
C VAL A 595 -12.52 18.10 26.72
N PHE A 596 -13.31 18.45 27.72
CA PHE A 596 -14.05 19.70 27.77
C PHE A 596 -13.12 20.87 28.12
N VAL A 597 -13.19 21.93 27.32
CA VAL A 597 -12.44 23.18 27.48
C VAL A 597 -13.46 24.31 27.75
N PRO A 598 -13.52 24.83 28.98
CA PRO A 598 -14.49 25.84 29.35
C PRO A 598 -14.34 27.13 28.55
N GLY A 599 -15.44 27.74 28.10
CA GLY A 599 -15.39 28.95 27.27
C GLY A 599 -14.84 28.74 25.85
N GLY A 600 -14.47 27.51 25.47
CA GLY A 600 -14.02 27.12 24.13
C GLY A 600 -12.50 26.93 23.99
N PHE A 601 -12.10 26.11 23.02
CA PHE A 601 -10.70 25.82 22.73
C PHE A 601 -10.12 26.83 21.75
N LYS A 602 -8.93 27.36 22.08
CA LYS A 602 -8.13 28.23 21.22
C LYS A 602 -6.85 27.51 20.83
N ASP A 603 -6.53 27.53 19.54
CA ASP A 603 -5.36 26.84 19.02
C ASP A 603 -4.07 27.36 19.66
N ALA A 604 -3.21 26.42 20.04
CA ALA A 604 -1.89 26.73 20.55
C ALA A 604 -0.97 27.13 19.39
N LYS A 605 -0.10 28.11 19.62
CA LYS A 605 0.91 28.50 18.64
C LYS A 605 2.04 27.49 18.64
N PHE A 606 2.17 26.73 17.57
CA PHE A 606 3.26 25.77 17.40
C PHE A 606 4.41 26.36 16.60
N THR A 607 5.62 25.89 16.90
CA THR A 607 6.82 26.14 16.11
C THR A 607 7.17 24.89 15.32
N ASP A 608 7.09 24.95 13.98
CA ASP A 608 7.45 23.83 13.09
C ASP A 608 8.95 23.86 12.76
N LYS A 609 9.76 23.50 13.75
CA LYS A 609 11.21 23.31 13.60
C LYS A 609 11.63 22.06 14.36
N ALA A 610 12.28 21.12 13.68
CA ALA A 610 12.70 19.83 14.22
C ALA A 610 13.84 19.97 15.25
N LYS A 611 13.50 20.47 16.45
CA LYS A 611 14.39 20.54 17.62
C LYS A 611 13.61 20.07 18.84
N ALA A 612 14.28 19.32 19.72
CA ALA A 612 13.68 18.79 20.94
C ALA A 612 12.94 19.85 21.77
N SER A 613 13.54 21.02 21.96
CA SER A 613 12.92 22.13 22.70
C SER A 613 11.61 22.61 22.08
N ASN A 614 11.49 22.66 20.76
CA ASN A 614 10.27 23.08 20.09
C ASN A 614 9.16 22.04 20.26
N PHE A 615 9.46 20.74 20.15
CA PHE A 615 8.48 19.69 20.40
C PHE A 615 7.96 19.75 21.83
N ILE A 616 8.84 19.86 22.83
CA ILE A 616 8.46 20.04 24.24
C ILE A 616 7.61 21.30 24.47
N ASN A 617 7.99 22.41 23.85
CA ASN A 617 7.23 23.66 23.94
C ASN A 617 5.84 23.53 23.30
N ASN A 618 5.73 22.86 22.14
CA ASN A 618 4.46 22.61 21.47
C ASN A 618 3.57 21.67 22.32
N GLN A 619 4.13 20.61 22.89
CA GLN A 619 3.43 19.72 23.82
C GLN A 619 2.89 20.50 25.04
N THR A 620 3.72 21.32 25.66
CA THR A 620 3.35 22.17 26.80
C THR A 620 2.27 23.18 26.41
N ALA A 621 2.40 23.82 25.24
CA ALA A 621 1.44 24.80 24.73
C ALA A 621 0.07 24.17 24.46
N LEU A 622 0.03 22.97 23.89
CA LEU A 622 -1.21 22.22 23.68
C LEU A 622 -1.91 21.93 25.01
N VAL A 623 -1.18 21.37 25.98
CA VAL A 623 -1.75 21.04 27.28
C VAL A 623 -2.24 22.30 28.00
N ASN A 624 -1.46 23.37 28.01
CA ASN A 624 -1.86 24.66 28.58
C ASN A 624 -3.10 25.26 27.91
N ALA A 625 -3.28 25.06 26.59
CA ALA A 625 -4.48 25.49 25.88
C ALA A 625 -5.72 24.67 26.30
N LEU A 626 -5.56 23.36 26.57
CA LEU A 626 -6.63 22.48 27.02
C LEU A 626 -7.00 22.71 28.50
N THR A 627 -6.00 22.91 29.36
CA THR A 627 -6.20 23.15 30.80
C THR A 627 -6.64 24.58 31.09
N GLN A 628 -6.26 25.51 30.20
CA GLN A 628 -6.27 26.97 30.41
C GLN A 628 -5.36 27.41 31.56
N SER A 629 -4.23 26.71 31.73
CA SER A 629 -3.21 27.01 32.72
C SER A 629 -1.91 27.53 32.07
N LYS A 630 -0.92 27.88 32.90
CA LYS A 630 0.44 28.27 32.48
C LYS A 630 1.46 27.36 33.18
N ALA A 631 1.25 26.06 33.08
CA ALA A 631 2.13 25.07 33.68
C ALA A 631 3.42 24.92 32.85
N THR A 632 4.53 24.66 33.55
CA THR A 632 5.79 24.24 32.95
C THR A 632 5.99 22.77 33.31
N PHE A 633 5.89 21.89 32.31
CA PHE A 633 6.04 20.45 32.55
C PHE A 633 7.48 20.00 32.49
N PHE A 634 8.25 20.58 31.56
CA PHE A 634 9.59 20.12 31.24
C PHE A 634 10.65 21.18 31.50
N THR A 635 11.79 20.75 32.01
CA THR A 635 12.98 21.58 32.21
C THR A 635 14.19 20.85 31.62
N PRO A 636 15.01 21.50 30.79
CA PRO A 636 16.26 20.90 30.34
C PRO A 636 17.26 20.82 31.50
N PHE A 637 18.16 19.85 31.47
CA PHE A 637 19.26 19.77 32.43
C PHE A 637 20.54 19.28 31.74
N TYR A 638 21.67 19.50 32.39
CA TYR A 638 22.99 19.23 31.83
C TYR A 638 23.59 17.95 32.43
N THR A 639 24.47 17.31 31.66
CA THR A 639 25.24 16.16 32.12
C THR A 639 26.27 16.59 33.16
N THR A 640 26.53 15.72 34.14
CA THR A 640 27.57 15.93 35.15
C THR A 640 28.94 15.44 34.69
N SER A 641 28.96 14.50 33.74
CA SER A 641 30.17 14.02 33.08
C SER A 641 29.84 13.45 31.69
N GLU A 642 30.86 13.39 30.84
CA GLU A 642 30.82 12.75 29.53
C GLU A 642 32.10 11.93 29.37
N GLU A 643 31.96 10.64 29.12
CA GLU A 643 33.04 9.65 29.03
C GLU A 643 32.90 8.87 27.72
N THR A 644 33.97 8.78 26.94
CA THR A 644 34.06 7.88 25.78
C THR A 644 35.50 7.45 25.53
N SER A 645 35.69 6.23 25.04
CA SER A 645 36.98 5.77 24.49
C SER A 645 37.16 6.13 23.01
N ASP A 646 36.11 6.64 22.36
CA ASP A 646 36.10 6.97 20.95
C ASP A 646 36.53 8.40 20.69
N LYS A 647 37.02 8.66 19.47
CA LYS A 647 37.37 10.01 19.07
C LYS A 647 36.09 10.78 18.76
N ILE A 648 35.85 11.87 19.50
CA ILE A 648 34.80 12.83 19.20
C ILE A 648 35.32 13.88 18.22
N THR A 649 34.61 14.10 17.12
CA THR A 649 34.79 15.24 16.20
C THR A 649 33.44 15.89 15.91
N GLY A 650 33.42 17.06 15.26
CA GLY A 650 32.18 17.74 14.93
C GLY A 650 32.35 19.23 14.64
N VAL A 651 31.32 19.84 14.04
CA VAL A 651 31.23 21.30 13.81
C VAL A 651 29.82 21.75 14.19
N GLY A 652 29.72 22.84 14.97
CA GLY A 652 28.43 23.37 15.41
C GLY A 652 27.71 22.40 16.35
N SER A 653 26.49 21.98 15.98
CA SER A 653 25.70 21.00 16.74
C SER A 653 26.00 19.54 16.40
N SER A 654 26.72 19.27 15.30
CA SER A 654 27.00 17.90 14.87
C SER A 654 28.10 17.27 15.70
N VAL A 655 27.88 16.03 16.15
CA VAL A 655 28.80 15.18 16.91
C VAL A 655 29.05 13.90 16.11
N THR A 656 30.32 13.54 15.92
CA THR A 656 30.74 12.31 15.25
C THR A 656 31.61 11.50 16.19
N LEU A 657 31.18 10.28 16.51
CA LEU A 657 31.97 9.30 17.25
C LEU A 657 32.71 8.42 16.24
N THR A 658 34.03 8.28 16.39
CA THR A 658 34.84 7.41 15.54
C THR A 658 35.70 6.48 16.37
N ARG A 659 35.57 5.18 16.11
CA ARG A 659 36.34 4.15 16.80
C ARG A 659 37.84 4.30 16.50
N PRO A 660 38.72 4.30 17.53
CA PRO A 660 40.16 4.29 17.32
C PRO A 660 40.59 3.01 16.59
N LYS A 661 41.57 3.12 15.67
CA LYS A 661 42.09 1.97 14.90
C LYS A 661 42.67 0.86 15.79
N THR A 662 43.06 1.19 17.02
CA THR A 662 43.64 0.26 18.00
C THR A 662 42.59 -0.45 18.86
N SER A 663 41.31 -0.07 18.77
CA SER A 663 40.24 -0.67 19.55
C SER A 663 39.74 -1.97 18.92
N THR A 664 39.48 -2.98 19.73
CA THR A 664 38.85 -4.25 19.34
C THR A 664 37.33 -4.26 19.50
N ALA A 665 36.75 -3.16 20.00
CA ALA A 665 35.31 -3.02 20.17
C ALA A 665 34.59 -3.08 18.82
N THR A 666 33.37 -3.61 18.80
CA THR A 666 32.53 -3.69 17.58
C THR A 666 31.59 -2.50 17.45
N ASP A 667 31.44 -1.70 18.50
CA ASP A 667 30.59 -0.52 18.60
C ASP A 667 31.40 0.78 18.75
N VAL A 668 30.71 1.91 18.62
CA VAL A 668 31.12 3.20 19.18
C VAL A 668 30.13 3.58 20.28
N SER A 669 30.59 4.27 21.31
CA SER A 669 29.71 4.63 22.43
C SER A 669 30.09 5.93 23.14
N VAL A 670 29.12 6.54 23.80
CA VAL A 670 29.32 7.66 24.71
C VAL A 670 28.49 7.45 25.98
N THR A 671 29.10 7.71 27.13
CA THR A 671 28.45 7.56 28.45
C THR A 671 28.33 8.92 29.12
N TYR A 672 27.11 9.26 29.51
CA TYR A 672 26.78 10.49 30.22
C TYR A 672 26.51 10.20 31.69
N GLY A 673 27.18 10.91 32.58
CA GLY A 673 26.76 11.02 33.98
C GLY A 673 25.63 12.03 34.10
N ILE A 674 24.53 11.67 34.78
CA ILE A 674 23.40 12.57 35.03
C ILE A 674 22.89 12.43 36.47
N THR A 675 22.19 13.46 36.95
CA THR A 675 21.44 13.41 38.20
C THR A 675 19.94 13.50 37.88
N ALA A 676 19.20 12.47 38.27
CA ALA A 676 17.74 12.45 38.18
C ALA A 676 17.16 13.07 39.44
N ASP A 677 16.53 14.23 39.33
CA ASP A 677 15.90 14.89 40.47
C ASP A 677 14.70 14.09 41.00
N ALA A 678 14.37 14.28 42.28
CA ALA A 678 13.20 13.65 42.87
C ALA A 678 11.90 14.07 42.16
N ASN A 679 10.94 13.14 42.07
CA ASN A 679 9.64 13.32 41.41
C ASN A 679 9.77 13.74 39.94
N SER A 680 10.68 13.09 39.21
CA SER A 680 10.90 13.38 37.80
C SER A 680 10.73 12.15 36.91
N GLN A 681 10.37 12.41 35.65
CA GLN A 681 10.43 11.46 34.55
C GLN A 681 11.44 12.00 33.54
N LEU A 682 12.44 11.19 33.18
CA LEU A 682 13.56 11.63 32.36
C LEU A 682 13.45 11.18 30.90
N TYR A 683 13.94 12.04 30.01
CA TYR A 683 14.00 11.82 28.57
C TYR A 683 15.35 12.24 27.99
N LEU A 684 15.77 11.52 26.97
CA LEU A 684 16.93 11.82 26.13
C LEU A 684 16.46 12.06 24.70
N SER A 685 16.96 13.12 24.07
CA SER A 685 16.81 13.34 22.63
C SER A 685 18.16 13.28 21.94
N VAL A 686 18.24 12.49 20.87
CA VAL A 686 19.43 12.31 20.02
C VAL A 686 19.00 12.56 18.57
N PRO A 687 19.05 13.81 18.09
CA PRO A 687 18.55 14.14 16.77
C PRO A 687 19.49 13.68 15.64
N ASN A 688 18.94 13.44 14.45
CA ASN A 688 19.67 13.26 13.19
C ASN A 688 20.78 12.19 13.23
N ILE A 689 20.51 11.04 13.84
CA ILE A 689 21.46 9.92 13.87
C ILE A 689 21.68 9.38 12.46
N THR A 690 22.94 9.26 12.05
CA THR A 690 23.39 8.68 10.79
C THR A 690 24.46 7.63 11.06
N TYR A 691 24.23 6.42 10.55
CA TYR A 691 25.11 5.27 10.72
C TYR A 691 26.03 5.11 9.51
N LEU A 692 27.24 4.62 9.75
CA LEU A 692 28.12 4.21 8.65
C LEU A 692 27.71 2.84 8.09
N ASN A 693 27.25 1.92 8.95
CA ASN A 693 26.78 0.60 8.55
C ASN A 693 25.25 0.60 8.42
N SER A 694 24.75 0.66 7.19
CA SER A 694 23.30 0.65 6.89
C SER A 694 22.60 -0.67 7.23
N ASN A 695 23.34 -1.74 7.54
CA ASN A 695 22.76 -3.00 8.02
C ASN A 695 22.56 -3.03 9.55
N ALA A 696 23.07 -2.02 10.27
CA ALA A 696 23.06 -1.95 11.73
C ALA A 696 22.59 -0.56 12.22
N GLU A 697 21.36 -0.20 11.87
CA GLU A 697 20.75 1.09 12.22
C GLU A 697 19.95 1.00 13.53
N ASN A 698 20.65 0.66 14.60
CA ASN A 698 20.08 0.57 15.94
C ASN A 698 20.98 1.24 16.98
N THR A 699 20.37 1.69 18.08
CA THR A 699 21.07 2.26 19.22
C THR A 699 20.67 1.50 20.48
N LEU A 700 21.66 1.07 21.25
CA LEU A 700 21.46 0.47 22.56
C LEU A 700 21.59 1.55 23.63
N ILE A 701 20.53 1.79 24.39
CA ILE A 701 20.55 2.67 25.56
C ILE A 701 20.67 1.82 26.81
N THR A 702 21.72 2.04 27.60
CA THR A 702 21.90 1.40 28.90
C THR A 702 21.87 2.43 30.01
N ILE A 703 21.05 2.18 31.04
CA ILE A 703 20.84 3.08 32.18
C ILE A 703 21.29 2.34 33.44
N SER A 704 22.24 2.93 34.16
CA SER A 704 22.81 2.36 35.39
C SER A 704 22.71 3.33 36.55
N ASP A 705 22.35 2.82 37.72
CA ASP A 705 22.38 3.53 39.00
C ASP A 705 23.79 3.49 39.58
N VAL A 706 24.34 4.67 39.86
CA VAL A 706 25.67 4.90 40.42
C VAL A 706 25.61 5.73 41.70
N SER A 707 24.46 5.72 42.38
CA SER A 707 24.28 6.44 43.64
C SER A 707 25.21 5.92 44.74
N ASN A 708 25.65 4.66 44.65
CA ASN A 708 26.70 4.09 45.48
C ASN A 708 28.04 4.08 44.70
N PRO A 709 29.08 4.83 45.11
CA PRO A 709 30.37 4.86 44.43
C PRO A 709 31.08 3.51 44.32
N LYS A 710 30.70 2.53 45.17
CA LYS A 710 31.28 1.19 45.21
C LYS A 710 30.51 0.15 44.39
N MET A 711 29.34 0.51 43.84
CA MET A 711 28.46 -0.43 43.16
C MET A 711 27.66 0.25 42.05
N THR A 712 27.91 -0.15 40.81
CA THR A 712 27.10 0.21 39.65
C THR A 712 26.04 -0.86 39.44
N ARG A 713 24.75 -0.48 39.47
CA ARG A 713 23.64 -1.40 39.19
C ARG A 713 22.97 -1.04 37.87
N SER A 714 23.03 -1.93 36.88
CA SER A 714 22.24 -1.77 35.65
C SER A 714 20.75 -1.77 35.98
N LEU A 715 20.05 -0.70 35.63
CA LEU A 715 18.61 -0.58 35.81
C LEU A 715 17.85 -1.12 34.60
N ASN A 716 18.32 -0.77 33.40
CA ASN A 716 17.64 -1.12 32.16
C ASN A 716 18.61 -1.03 30.97
N SER A 717 18.37 -1.85 29.94
CA SER A 717 19.08 -1.77 28.66
C SER A 717 18.11 -2.17 27.54
N TYR A 718 17.96 -1.33 26.52
CA TYR A 718 17.01 -1.58 25.44
C TYR A 718 17.47 -0.97 24.10
N TYR A 719 17.09 -1.64 23.02
CA TYR A 719 17.37 -1.20 21.65
C TYR A 719 16.31 -0.23 21.15
N ILE A 720 16.75 0.70 20.30
CA ILE A 720 15.92 1.63 19.55
C ILE A 720 16.31 1.52 18.09
N GLY A 721 15.34 1.18 17.24
CA GLY A 721 15.47 1.39 15.80
C GLY A 721 15.28 2.87 15.50
N THR A 722 16.16 3.46 14.70
CA THR A 722 16.21 4.93 14.56
C THR A 722 15.45 5.46 13.34
N ASN A 723 15.08 4.59 12.41
CA ASN A 723 14.32 4.98 11.21
C ASN A 723 12.82 5.16 11.43
N ASP A 724 12.27 4.70 12.56
CA ASP A 724 10.82 4.62 12.81
C ASP A 724 10.43 5.04 14.25
N THR A 725 11.22 5.92 14.88
CA THR A 725 10.99 6.35 16.27
C THR A 725 11.01 7.86 16.43
N GLY A 726 10.20 8.33 17.37
CA GLY A 726 10.03 9.74 17.73
C GLY A 726 11.24 10.32 18.44
N SER A 727 11.09 11.56 18.91
CA SER A 727 12.25 12.39 19.32
C SER A 727 12.72 12.20 20.76
N PHE A 728 12.00 11.44 21.60
CA PHE A 728 12.24 11.36 23.05
C PHE A 728 12.33 9.92 23.56
N PHE A 729 13.52 9.53 23.97
CA PHE A 729 13.80 8.21 24.54
C PHE A 729 13.63 8.24 26.06
N ASN A 730 12.89 7.28 26.58
CA ASN A 730 12.54 7.19 27.99
C ASN A 730 13.75 6.72 28.82
N LEU A 731 14.10 7.46 29.87
CA LEU A 731 15.18 7.10 30.81
C LEU A 731 14.66 6.62 32.17
N GLY A 732 13.34 6.62 32.38
CA GLY A 732 12.68 6.14 33.60
C GLY A 732 12.12 7.25 34.50
N SER A 733 11.36 6.83 35.51
CA SER A 733 10.80 7.69 36.56
C SER A 733 11.51 7.50 37.89
N PHE A 734 11.77 8.61 38.58
CA PHE A 734 12.53 8.64 39.84
C PHE A 734 11.74 9.41 40.91
N ALA A 735 11.38 8.71 41.99
CA ALA A 735 10.71 9.32 43.15
C ALA A 735 11.68 10.04 44.10
N LYS A 736 12.97 9.68 44.04
CA LYS A 736 14.05 10.27 44.84
C LYS A 736 15.20 10.64 43.92
N GLU A 737 16.01 11.60 44.37
CA GLU A 737 17.23 11.95 43.66
C GLU A 737 18.10 10.71 43.44
N THR A 738 18.54 10.47 42.21
CA THR A 738 19.33 9.29 41.84
C THR A 738 20.42 9.68 40.85
N LYS A 739 21.67 9.26 41.11
CA LYS A 739 22.78 9.49 40.17
C LYS A 739 22.85 8.34 39.17
N LEU A 740 22.89 8.65 37.88
CA LEU A 740 22.82 7.66 36.81
C LEU A 740 24.00 7.80 35.84
N LYS A 741 24.36 6.69 35.21
CA LYS A 741 25.10 6.66 33.95
C LYS A 741 24.17 6.21 32.82
N VAL A 742 24.13 6.98 31.74
CA VAL A 742 23.39 6.66 30.52
C VAL A 742 24.39 6.46 29.39
N THR A 743 24.51 5.23 28.91
CA THR A 743 25.40 4.86 27.81
C THR A 743 24.59 4.73 26.53
N LEU A 744 24.97 5.49 25.51
CA LEU A 744 24.55 5.30 24.12
C LEU A 744 25.62 4.48 23.41
N SER A 745 25.28 3.25 23.05
CA SER A 745 26.13 2.39 22.22
C SER A 745 25.48 2.21 20.85
N PHE A 746 26.31 2.17 19.81
CA PHE A 746 25.93 1.94 18.42
C PHE A 746 26.62 0.66 17.92
N PRO A 747 26.00 -0.51 18.12
CA PRO A 747 26.57 -1.80 17.76
C PRO A 747 26.91 -1.90 16.27
N GLU A 748 27.98 -2.64 15.97
CA GLU A 748 28.43 -2.95 14.60
C GLU A 748 28.75 -1.73 13.73
N ASN A 749 28.99 -0.58 14.37
CA ASN A 749 29.38 0.67 13.72
C ASN A 749 30.75 1.10 14.20
N SER A 750 31.64 1.47 13.27
CA SER A 750 32.93 2.10 13.56
C SER A 750 32.83 3.63 13.63
N GLN A 751 31.75 4.19 13.10
CA GLN A 751 31.50 5.62 13.09
C GLN A 751 29.99 5.89 13.08
N VAL A 752 29.55 6.85 13.87
CA VAL A 752 28.17 7.37 13.89
C VAL A 752 28.20 8.88 14.04
N THR A 753 27.29 9.57 13.37
CA THR A 753 27.08 11.02 13.50
C THR A 753 25.68 11.31 14.01
N PHE A 754 25.53 12.28 14.90
CA PHE A 754 24.24 12.76 15.42
C PHE A 754 24.36 14.22 15.86
N ASP A 755 23.25 14.92 16.05
CA ASP A 755 23.26 16.25 16.64
C ASP A 755 23.36 16.20 18.18
N THR A 756 23.85 17.29 18.77
CA THR A 756 24.09 17.43 20.21
C THR A 756 22.89 16.90 21.01
N THR A 757 23.17 15.98 21.93
CA THR A 757 22.15 15.35 22.76
C THR A 757 21.54 16.36 23.73
N SER A 758 20.28 16.15 24.11
CA SER A 758 19.64 16.96 25.15
C SER A 758 18.85 16.10 26.11
N PHE A 759 18.94 16.46 27.40
CA PHE A 759 18.26 15.78 28.49
C PHE A 759 17.14 16.66 29.04
N TRP A 760 15.98 16.05 29.24
CA TRP A 760 14.77 16.73 29.68
C TRP A 760 14.16 15.98 30.84
N ARG A 761 13.80 16.72 31.89
CA ARG A 761 13.01 16.19 33.00
C ARG A 761 11.59 16.72 32.93
N LEU A 762 10.62 15.84 33.13
CA LEU A 762 9.23 16.19 33.37
C LEU A 762 8.95 16.13 34.88
N ASP A 763 8.36 17.20 35.42
CA ASP A 763 7.92 17.27 36.81
C ASP A 763 6.64 16.44 37.00
N THR A 764 6.73 15.33 37.76
CA THR A 764 5.62 14.37 37.85
C THR A 764 4.45 14.89 38.67
N GLN A 765 4.68 15.84 39.58
CA GLN A 765 3.63 16.44 40.40
C GLN A 765 2.76 17.41 39.57
N THR A 766 3.40 18.28 38.80
CA THR A 766 2.75 19.21 37.86
C THR A 766 1.99 18.42 36.80
N TYR A 767 2.62 17.40 36.22
CA TYR A 767 1.96 16.48 35.29
C TYR A 767 0.72 15.84 35.91
N GLN A 768 0.83 15.23 37.09
CA GLN A 768 -0.29 14.54 37.73
C GLN A 768 -1.45 15.51 38.02
N LYS A 769 -1.15 16.71 38.51
CA LYS A 769 -2.14 17.76 38.79
C LYS A 769 -2.92 18.15 37.52
N GLU A 770 -2.22 18.44 36.44
CA GLU A 770 -2.86 18.91 35.19
C GLU A 770 -3.59 17.75 34.48
N MET A 771 -3.07 16.52 34.52
CA MET A 771 -3.77 15.35 33.97
C MET A 771 -5.03 15.00 34.78
N ALA A 772 -5.00 15.13 36.11
CA ALA A 772 -6.20 14.96 36.95
C ALA A 772 -7.28 15.99 36.60
N LEU A 773 -6.91 17.24 36.32
CA LEU A 773 -7.81 18.27 35.84
C LEU A 773 -8.44 17.89 34.49
N LEU A 774 -7.63 17.54 33.49
CA LEU A 774 -8.14 17.15 32.17
C LEU A 774 -9.03 15.91 32.24
N LYS A 775 -8.63 14.91 33.03
CA LYS A 775 -9.42 13.68 33.23
C LYS A 775 -10.77 13.96 33.88
N SER A 776 -10.85 14.92 34.81
CA SER A 776 -12.13 15.35 35.41
C SER A 776 -13.07 16.03 34.41
N ARG A 777 -12.52 16.60 33.33
CA ARG A 777 -13.23 17.24 32.21
C ARG A 777 -13.42 16.32 31.01
N SER A 778 -12.97 15.06 31.09
CA SER A 778 -13.11 14.12 29.97
C SER A 778 -14.49 13.48 29.96
N PRO A 779 -15.25 13.56 28.85
CA PRO A 779 -16.48 12.81 28.70
C PRO A 779 -16.23 11.31 28.75
N LYS A 780 -17.18 10.57 29.34
CA LYS A 780 -17.22 9.11 29.19
C LYS A 780 -17.49 8.80 27.73
N THR A 781 -16.57 8.09 27.07
CA THR A 781 -16.63 7.82 25.63
C THR A 781 -16.84 6.33 25.37
N GLU A 782 -17.83 6.01 24.55
CA GLU A 782 -18.15 4.65 24.10
C GLU A 782 -18.02 4.58 22.57
N THR A 783 -17.39 3.52 22.07
CA THR A 783 -17.30 3.26 20.63
C THR A 783 -18.65 2.79 20.11
N ILE A 784 -19.07 3.33 18.96
CA ILE A 784 -20.26 2.90 18.22
C ILE A 784 -19.90 2.67 16.75
N LYS A 785 -20.81 2.07 15.99
CA LYS A 785 -20.62 1.86 14.55
C LYS A 785 -20.26 3.16 13.82
N ASN A 786 -19.11 3.17 13.16
CA ASN A 786 -18.56 4.33 12.44
C ASN A 786 -18.46 5.62 13.31
N GLY A 787 -18.22 5.54 14.62
CA GLY A 787 -18.14 6.74 15.44
C GLY A 787 -18.04 6.50 16.94
N VAL A 788 -18.38 7.53 17.71
CA VAL A 788 -18.34 7.50 19.18
C VAL A 788 -19.54 8.20 19.80
N ARG A 789 -19.90 7.77 21.00
CA ARG A 789 -20.88 8.41 21.87
C ARG A 789 -20.20 8.88 23.13
N MET A 790 -20.45 10.11 23.52
CA MET A 790 -19.87 10.76 24.68
C MET A 790 -20.97 11.28 25.61
N THR A 791 -20.79 11.08 26.91
CA THR A 791 -21.63 11.69 27.94
C THR A 791 -20.79 12.65 28.77
N TYR A 792 -21.25 13.88 28.92
CA TYR A 792 -20.61 14.92 29.72
C TYR A 792 -21.63 15.61 30.63
N ASN A 793 -21.15 16.27 31.68
CA ASN A 793 -21.96 17.08 32.58
C ASN A 793 -21.14 18.27 33.07
N GLU A 794 -21.29 19.41 32.39
CA GLU A 794 -20.43 20.58 32.59
C GLU A 794 -21.24 21.79 33.03
N LYS A 795 -20.63 22.67 33.84
CA LYS A 795 -21.35 23.79 34.47
C LYS A 795 -21.55 24.99 33.53
N GLU A 796 -20.80 25.04 32.45
CA GLU A 796 -20.80 26.16 31.51
C GLU A 796 -20.66 25.68 30.07
N LYS A 797 -20.84 26.61 29.13
CA LYS A 797 -20.65 26.37 27.70
C LYS A 797 -19.15 26.27 27.40
N GLY A 798 -18.77 25.37 26.49
CA GLY A 798 -17.38 25.22 26.06
C GLY A 798 -17.25 24.39 24.79
N ASP A 799 -16.04 23.92 24.51
CA ASP A 799 -15.76 23.00 23.42
C ASP A 799 -15.32 21.64 23.98
N ILE A 800 -15.76 20.54 23.38
CA ILE A 800 -15.08 19.24 23.54
C ILE A 800 -14.03 19.13 22.45
N PHE A 801 -12.76 19.19 22.83
CA PHE A 801 -11.62 18.87 21.96
C PHE A 801 -11.48 17.35 21.86
N LEU A 802 -11.25 16.83 20.65
CA LEU A 802 -11.18 15.39 20.37
C LEU A 802 -9.87 15.05 19.67
N THR A 803 -9.16 14.03 20.15
CA THR A 803 -7.98 13.47 19.48
C THR A 803 -8.37 12.53 18.33
N ILE A 804 -9.31 13.01 17.51
CA ILE A 804 -9.81 12.40 16.28
C ILE A 804 -9.40 13.33 15.12
N PRO A 805 -8.76 12.82 14.05
CA PRO A 805 -8.46 13.60 12.87
C PRO A 805 -9.72 14.28 12.30
N TYR A 806 -9.61 15.58 12.03
CA TYR A 806 -10.72 16.32 11.43
C TYR A 806 -10.95 15.88 9.99
N ASP A 807 -12.21 15.65 9.66
CA ASP A 807 -12.68 15.30 8.33
C ASP A 807 -14.10 15.85 8.11
N LYS A 808 -14.42 16.25 6.88
CA LYS A 808 -15.75 16.78 6.53
C LYS A 808 -16.86 15.73 6.60
N GLY A 809 -16.51 14.45 6.66
CA GLY A 809 -17.43 13.33 6.86
C GLY A 809 -17.92 13.18 8.30
N TRP A 810 -17.36 13.91 9.26
CA TRP A 810 -17.87 13.92 10.63
C TRP A 810 -19.16 14.72 10.78
N SER A 811 -20.13 14.13 11.48
CA SER A 811 -21.34 14.81 11.92
C SER A 811 -21.55 14.62 13.41
N ALA A 812 -21.99 15.67 14.09
CA ALA A 812 -22.25 15.66 15.53
C ALA A 812 -23.72 15.93 15.86
N LYS A 813 -24.21 15.29 16.92
CA LYS A 813 -25.53 15.55 17.52
C LYS A 813 -25.41 15.66 19.03
N ILE A 814 -26.06 16.67 19.61
CA ILE A 814 -26.27 16.81 21.06
C ILE A 814 -27.73 16.51 21.35
N ASP A 815 -28.01 15.47 22.13
CA ASP A 815 -29.36 14.99 22.44
C ASP A 815 -30.25 14.83 21.18
N GLY A 816 -29.66 14.29 20.12
CA GLY A 816 -30.32 14.08 18.83
C GLY A 816 -30.38 15.29 17.90
N LYS A 817 -30.08 16.51 18.37
CA LYS A 817 -30.05 17.73 17.55
C LYS A 817 -28.68 17.93 16.91
N LYS A 818 -28.64 18.18 15.59
CA LYS A 818 -27.39 18.39 14.85
C LYS A 818 -26.66 19.65 15.34
N VAL A 819 -25.34 19.54 15.46
CA VAL A 819 -24.44 20.66 15.79
C VAL A 819 -23.24 20.66 14.83
N PRO A 820 -22.62 21.83 14.56
CA PRO A 820 -21.46 21.90 13.69
C PRO A 820 -20.25 21.20 14.32
N VAL A 821 -19.47 20.53 13.47
CA VAL A 821 -18.16 20.01 13.81
C VAL A 821 -17.13 20.98 13.27
N SER A 822 -16.15 21.36 14.09
CA SER A 822 -15.10 22.32 13.71
C SER A 822 -13.71 21.71 13.88
N LYS A 823 -12.74 22.32 13.22
CA LYS A 823 -11.33 21.98 13.31
C LYS A 823 -10.70 22.58 14.57
N ALA A 824 -9.72 21.89 15.13
CA ALA A 824 -8.91 22.29 16.27
C ALA A 824 -7.44 21.95 16.00
N GLN A 825 -6.53 22.87 16.30
CA GLN A 825 -5.09 22.74 16.06
C GLN A 825 -4.78 22.28 14.62
N ASP A 826 -5.56 22.74 13.64
CA ASP A 826 -5.53 22.35 12.22
C ASP A 826 -5.71 20.86 11.83
N GLY A 827 -5.43 19.91 12.72
CA GLY A 827 -5.51 18.47 12.46
C GLY A 827 -6.61 17.72 13.21
N PHE A 828 -7.15 18.28 14.30
CA PHE A 828 -8.08 17.59 15.20
C PHE A 828 -9.49 18.15 15.17
N THR A 829 -10.41 17.43 15.81
CA THR A 829 -11.84 17.75 15.81
C THR A 829 -12.25 18.45 17.11
N LYS A 830 -13.15 19.43 17.03
CA LYS A 830 -13.86 19.97 18.20
C LYS A 830 -15.34 20.20 17.95
N VAL A 831 -16.14 20.15 19.01
CA VAL A 831 -17.57 20.43 18.98
C VAL A 831 -17.92 21.37 20.14
N THR A 832 -18.59 22.48 19.84
CA THR A 832 -19.10 23.38 20.87
C THR A 832 -20.33 22.77 21.54
N VAL A 833 -20.33 22.76 22.87
CA VAL A 833 -21.34 22.10 23.70
C VAL A 833 -21.95 23.05 24.74
N PRO A 834 -23.25 22.98 25.03
CA PRO A 834 -23.90 23.75 26.09
C PRO A 834 -23.53 23.25 27.50
N ALA A 835 -23.85 24.05 28.51
CA ALA A 835 -23.82 23.64 29.91
C ALA A 835 -24.91 22.62 30.21
N GLY A 836 -24.64 21.69 31.12
CA GLY A 836 -25.57 20.67 31.59
C GLY A 836 -25.11 19.25 31.28
N LYS A 837 -25.97 18.29 31.62
CA LYS A 837 -25.77 16.87 31.33
C LYS A 837 -26.36 16.55 29.97
N HIS A 838 -25.52 16.14 29.03
CA HIS A 838 -25.91 15.89 27.66
C HIS A 838 -25.18 14.70 27.06
N GLN A 839 -25.74 14.17 25.98
CA GLN A 839 -25.12 13.14 25.16
C GLN A 839 -24.69 13.73 23.82
N LEU A 840 -23.39 13.69 23.54
CA LEU A 840 -22.79 14.03 22.25
C LEU A 840 -22.54 12.75 21.45
N GLU A 841 -23.10 12.64 20.26
CA GLU A 841 -22.85 11.55 19.31
C GLU A 841 -22.09 12.08 18.09
N LEU A 842 -20.92 11.52 17.79
CA LEU A 842 -20.21 11.72 16.54
C LEU A 842 -20.33 10.48 15.66
N LYS A 843 -20.77 10.68 14.42
CA LYS A 843 -20.84 9.63 13.40
C LYS A 843 -20.17 10.08 12.11
N PHE A 844 -19.38 9.17 11.56
CA PHE A 844 -18.68 9.35 10.31
C PHE A 844 -19.51 8.83 9.14
N PHE A 845 -19.64 9.65 8.12
CA PHE A 845 -20.15 9.27 6.81
C PHE A 845 -19.29 9.96 5.75
N PRO A 846 -18.60 9.23 4.86
CA PRO A 846 -17.61 9.82 3.96
C PRO A 846 -18.16 11.00 3.17
N ASN A 847 -17.39 12.08 3.12
CA ASN A 847 -17.77 13.26 2.36
C ASN A 847 -17.94 12.90 0.87
N GLY A 848 -19.01 13.38 0.23
CA GLY A 848 -19.34 13.05 -1.17
C GLY A 848 -20.03 11.70 -1.40
N LEU A 849 -20.18 10.84 -0.39
CA LEU A 849 -20.77 9.51 -0.61
C LEU A 849 -22.27 9.59 -0.92
N LYS A 850 -22.99 10.59 -0.40
CA LYS A 850 -24.42 10.78 -0.72
C LYS A 850 -24.62 11.11 -2.19
N GLU A 851 -23.83 12.07 -2.68
CA GLU A 851 -23.76 12.49 -4.06
C GLU A 851 -23.31 11.32 -4.95
N GLY A 852 -22.31 10.56 -4.50
CA GLY A 852 -21.84 9.35 -5.18
C GLY A 852 -22.92 8.27 -5.31
N ILE A 853 -23.74 8.03 -4.28
CA ILE A 853 -24.88 7.10 -4.33
C ILE A 853 -25.92 7.57 -5.34
N ILE A 854 -26.23 8.87 -5.37
CA ILE A 854 -27.17 9.45 -6.35
C ILE A 854 -26.64 9.24 -7.77
N CYS A 855 -25.36 9.56 -8.01
CA CYS A 855 -24.70 9.36 -9.29
C CYS A 855 -24.67 7.88 -9.71
N PHE A 856 -24.46 6.95 -8.78
CA PHE A 856 -24.55 5.51 -9.03
C PHE A 856 -25.93 5.10 -9.54
N ILE A 857 -26.99 5.45 -8.80
CA ILE A 857 -28.36 5.10 -9.18
C ILE A 857 -28.72 5.73 -10.53
N LEU A 858 -28.44 7.03 -10.72
CA LEU A 858 -28.73 7.72 -11.98
C LEU A 858 -27.92 7.15 -13.15
N GLY A 859 -26.63 6.89 -12.97
CA GLY A 859 -25.77 6.30 -14.00
C GLY A 859 -26.27 4.94 -14.47
N ILE A 860 -26.72 4.08 -13.54
CA ILE A 860 -27.33 2.78 -13.86
C ILE A 860 -28.66 2.96 -14.60
N LEU A 861 -29.57 3.80 -14.11
CA LEU A 861 -30.87 4.03 -14.73
C LEU A 861 -30.74 4.61 -16.15
N LEU A 862 -29.86 5.60 -16.32
CA LEU A 862 -29.56 6.20 -17.63
C LEU A 862 -28.95 5.17 -18.58
N PHE A 863 -28.07 4.28 -18.08
CA PHE A 863 -27.50 3.22 -18.91
C PHE A 863 -28.56 2.20 -19.35
N ILE A 864 -29.44 1.78 -18.44
CA ILE A 864 -30.56 0.88 -18.76
C ILE A 864 -31.46 1.53 -19.82
N GLY A 865 -31.83 2.80 -19.63
CA GLY A 865 -32.62 3.57 -20.59
C GLY A 865 -31.93 3.66 -21.96
N TYR A 866 -30.68 4.10 -22.00
CA TYR A 866 -29.88 4.18 -23.22
C TYR A 866 -29.83 2.83 -23.95
N ASN A 867 -29.48 1.75 -23.25
CA ASN A 867 -29.40 0.43 -23.85
C ASN A 867 -30.77 -0.06 -24.35
N TYR A 868 -31.88 0.23 -23.66
CA TYR A 868 -33.22 -0.13 -24.10
C TYR A 868 -33.59 0.59 -25.41
N PHE A 869 -33.47 1.93 -25.45
CA PHE A 869 -33.83 2.72 -26.62
C PHE A 869 -32.98 2.37 -27.84
N THR A 870 -31.66 2.26 -27.69
CA THR A 870 -30.77 1.98 -28.82
C THR A 870 -30.99 0.57 -29.38
N ASN A 871 -31.38 -0.41 -28.55
CA ASN A 871 -31.76 -1.73 -29.02
C ASN A 871 -33.13 -1.73 -29.72
N LYS A 872 -34.09 -0.92 -29.27
CA LYS A 872 -35.40 -0.75 -29.93
C LYS A 872 -35.24 -0.13 -31.33
N TYR A 873 -34.48 0.95 -31.44
CA TYR A 873 -34.22 1.60 -32.74
C TYR A 873 -33.46 0.69 -33.72
N ARG A 874 -32.48 -0.09 -33.23
CA ARG A 874 -31.79 -1.08 -34.07
C ARG A 874 -32.73 -2.17 -34.61
N LYS A 875 -33.68 -2.64 -33.80
CA LYS A 875 -34.68 -3.62 -34.26
C LYS A 875 -35.65 -3.03 -35.28
N ALA A 876 -36.10 -1.79 -35.07
CA ALA A 876 -37.01 -1.11 -35.99
C ALA A 876 -36.35 -0.80 -37.35
N GLY A 877 -35.09 -0.33 -37.36
CA GLY A 877 -34.36 -0.07 -38.60
C GLY A 877 -33.93 -1.33 -39.37
N GLY A 878 -33.82 -2.48 -38.69
CA GLY A 878 -33.58 -3.77 -39.36
C GLY A 878 -34.80 -4.28 -40.14
N GLN A 879 -36.02 -3.98 -39.68
CA GLN A 879 -37.26 -4.36 -40.37
C GLN A 879 -37.58 -3.50 -41.60
N GLN A 880 -37.03 -2.29 -41.70
CA GLN A 880 -37.23 -1.40 -42.87
C GLN A 880 -36.28 -1.70 -44.05
N ASN A 881 -35.22 -2.49 -43.86
CA ASN A 881 -34.29 -2.89 -44.94
C ASN A 881 -34.60 -4.30 -45.49
N GLU A 882 -35.60 -4.99 -44.95
CA GLU A 882 -36.07 -6.32 -45.40
C GLU A 882 -37.46 -6.25 -46.10
N SER A 883 -38.01 -5.04 -46.25
CA SER A 883 -39.18 -4.71 -47.10
C SER A 883 -38.73 -3.90 -48.30
#